data_AF-A0A369K3K5-F1
#
_entry.id   AF-A0A369K3K5-F1
#
_cell.length_a   1.000
_cell.length_b   1.000
_cell.length_c   1.000
_cell.angle_alpha   90.00
_cell.angle_beta   90.00
_cell.angle_gamma   90.00
#
_symmetry.space_group_name_H-M   'P 1'
#
loop_
_entity.id
_entity.type
_entity.pdbx_description
1 polymer ?
#
loop_
_entity_poly.entity_id
_entity_poly.type
_entity_poly.pdbx_seq_one_letter_code
_entity_poly.pdbx_strand_id
1 'polypeptide(L)'
;MTSTKAAAPATIQDVTVFDVDPHTGFMPPQVPLSRLPSQWEVWEATLDAAIAAHLQLGDKPGLTEKEMAESEMWRARVRQLPVVSTSELESSKIHLRRAHLVLSYMMHFYIQSLPPDAPIVVPRSLSLPLLRISARLEIPPLLTFSDTVLYNWVQRTPSDANAPTIDNLKTHTMFSGLIDEEEFYLGSARIELRGVEALELMRVTMDEIFTGDQAAIRRISGYLHKMASVIDELKVLLLSIRQRCRPDQYYNEVRPWLRGEDSDVNKRKWVFEGLEEDPSLKTPTELSGPSAGQSSMVHVLDVFLGVDHQSSPQDKPSFMSRMQTYMPKNHRLFLDHLASNPRPLRAFVMASKDAELHEAYNRAVLSLKEFRDAHMIIVTLYILGPARRAAKAAEAREMREPVEAADRKPLKGTGDANRFRFNSCPLFTSWLVSRSGDPTFMASKHEKLAVIFGGKGVFRMFRFQKNQSKEARFLGVRNGQVWVSYGPKTAVGFLLIPCTLAAPNPNIGTVINLRIEGGHKTIFEGPVFTRGHDIETAQGGKHPCDGTNLGANPSPGPTCTSALDDASKLKGFEYDGEFFPQFDDFNIQTIAGESQQPTQNQFWGLFLNYKAPKVGGCQQQVKFLDNVLFAWDIYHKDHALKLSGSQLAHVNQPVTLTVEDGDTGVPIAGAEVGGRTSDAEGHVSVKFDSVGVKTVKAERADSIRSNGLIIVVVP
;
A
#
# COMPACT_ATOMS: atom_id res chain seq x y z
N MET A 1 -47.57 -26.92 -24.16
CA MET A 1 -47.93 -26.46 -22.81
C MET A 1 -46.68 -26.54 -21.95
N THR A 2 -46.02 -25.40 -21.81
CA THR A 2 -44.78 -25.18 -21.05
C THR A 2 -45.11 -25.05 -19.56
N SER A 3 -44.54 -25.93 -18.74
CA SER A 3 -44.59 -25.82 -17.28
C SER A 3 -43.34 -25.07 -16.79
N THR A 4 -43.57 -23.83 -16.35
CA THR A 4 -42.61 -22.99 -15.63
C THR A 4 -42.50 -23.49 -14.19
N LYS A 5 -41.36 -24.06 -13.81
CA LYS A 5 -40.97 -24.20 -12.40
C LYS A 5 -40.22 -22.94 -11.99
N ALA A 6 -40.89 -22.06 -11.26
CA ALA A 6 -40.25 -20.97 -10.53
C ALA A 6 -39.34 -21.57 -9.45
N ALA A 7 -38.09 -21.12 -9.39
CA ALA A 7 -37.17 -21.44 -8.31
C ALA A 7 -37.65 -20.72 -7.03
N ALA A 8 -37.77 -21.48 -5.93
CA ALA A 8 -38.12 -20.94 -4.63
C ALA A 8 -36.93 -20.12 -4.06
N PRO A 9 -37.18 -19.04 -3.29
CA PRO A 9 -36.13 -18.28 -2.65
C PRO A 9 -35.42 -19.12 -1.59
N ALA A 10 -34.09 -19.02 -1.54
CA ALA A 10 -33.24 -19.67 -0.55
C ALA A 10 -33.73 -19.35 0.86
N THR A 11 -34.04 -20.40 1.63
CA THR A 11 -34.36 -20.32 3.06
C THR A 11 -33.07 -20.51 3.87
N ILE A 12 -33.09 -20.07 5.13
CA ILE A 12 -32.02 -19.93 6.15
C ILE A 12 -30.98 -21.09 6.25
N GLN A 13 -31.14 -22.21 5.55
CA GLN A 13 -30.18 -23.33 5.50
C GLN A 13 -28.91 -23.07 4.66
N ASP A 14 -28.92 -22.14 3.70
CA ASP A 14 -27.75 -21.91 2.80
C ASP A 14 -26.53 -21.27 3.47
N VAL A 15 -26.70 -20.59 4.62
CA VAL A 15 -25.60 -19.90 5.34
C VAL A 15 -24.62 -20.89 5.99
N THR A 16 -25.07 -22.12 6.29
CA THR A 16 -24.26 -23.14 6.98
C THR A 16 -23.31 -23.91 6.06
N VAL A 17 -23.51 -23.88 4.74
CA VAL A 17 -22.70 -24.62 3.77
C VAL A 17 -21.34 -23.94 3.54
N PHE A 18 -21.35 -22.61 3.53
CA PHE A 18 -20.20 -21.78 3.18
C PHE A 18 -19.34 -21.35 4.38
N ASP A 19 -19.79 -21.56 5.62
CA ASP A 19 -19.16 -21.01 6.83
C ASP A 19 -18.88 -19.49 6.68
N VAL A 20 -19.86 -18.77 6.13
CA VAL A 20 -19.87 -17.30 6.01
C VAL A 20 -21.00 -16.78 6.87
N ASP A 21 -20.66 -16.19 8.00
CA ASP A 21 -21.63 -15.71 8.97
C ASP A 21 -22.11 -14.29 8.63
N PRO A 22 -23.40 -13.95 8.82
CA PRO A 22 -23.92 -12.63 8.47
C PRO A 22 -23.33 -11.46 9.28
N HIS A 23 -22.75 -11.71 10.46
CA HIS A 23 -22.22 -10.68 11.35
C HIS A 23 -20.68 -10.66 11.39
N THR A 24 -20.04 -11.77 11.03
CA THR A 24 -18.58 -11.95 11.13
C THR A 24 -17.91 -12.37 9.82
N GLY A 25 -18.70 -12.60 8.76
CA GLY A 25 -18.21 -12.91 7.43
C GLY A 25 -17.45 -14.23 7.42
N PHE A 26 -16.19 -14.21 6.97
CA PHE A 26 -15.34 -15.40 6.96
C PHE A 26 -14.72 -15.73 8.32
N MET A 27 -14.82 -14.83 9.31
CA MET A 27 -14.44 -15.13 10.68
C MET A 27 -15.51 -15.99 11.35
N PRO A 28 -15.15 -16.87 12.30
CA PRO A 28 -16.14 -17.65 13.03
C PRO A 28 -17.02 -16.72 13.91
N PRO A 29 -18.31 -17.01 14.04
CA PRO A 29 -19.23 -16.20 14.85
C PRO A 29 -18.97 -16.29 16.35
N GLN A 30 -18.26 -17.33 16.80
CA GLN A 30 -17.89 -17.54 18.19
C GLN A 30 -16.37 -17.45 18.33
N VAL A 31 -15.92 -17.11 19.54
CA VAL A 31 -14.50 -17.13 19.90
C VAL A 31 -13.93 -18.52 19.54
N PRO A 32 -12.85 -18.59 18.73
CA PRO A 32 -12.16 -19.83 18.42
C PRO A 32 -11.83 -20.62 19.69
N LEU A 33 -11.93 -21.94 19.60
CA LEU A 33 -11.59 -22.82 20.70
C LEU A 33 -10.16 -22.57 21.16
N SER A 34 -9.98 -22.21 22.44
CA SER A 34 -8.67 -21.86 23.01
C SER A 34 -7.78 -23.08 23.25
N ARG A 35 -8.36 -24.24 23.51
CA ARG A 35 -7.65 -25.49 23.79
C ARG A 35 -8.45 -26.71 23.34
N LEU A 36 -7.75 -27.71 22.81
CA LEU A 36 -8.34 -29.02 22.53
C LEU A 36 -8.75 -29.77 23.81
N PRO A 37 -9.70 -30.72 23.71
CA PRO A 37 -9.98 -31.65 24.79
C PRO A 37 -8.75 -32.43 25.27
N SER A 38 -8.79 -32.90 26.53
CA SER A 38 -7.66 -33.49 27.26
C SER A 38 -6.93 -34.63 26.55
N GLN A 39 -7.62 -35.37 25.67
CA GLN A 39 -7.02 -36.43 24.85
C GLN A 39 -5.92 -35.93 23.89
N TRP A 40 -5.94 -34.65 23.51
CA TRP A 40 -4.93 -34.01 22.66
C TRP A 40 -4.08 -32.98 23.41
N GLU A 41 -4.16 -32.93 24.76
CA GLU A 41 -3.41 -31.95 25.58
C GLU A 41 -1.90 -32.02 25.33
N VAL A 42 -1.36 -33.17 24.93
CA VAL A 42 0.06 -33.29 24.60
C VAL A 42 0.52 -32.34 23.49
N TRP A 43 -0.34 -32.03 22.50
CA TRP A 43 -0.02 -31.05 21.47
C TRP A 43 -0.05 -29.63 22.03
N GLU A 44 -1.11 -29.29 22.78
CA GLU A 44 -1.29 -27.98 23.42
C GLU A 44 -0.13 -27.67 24.39
N ALA A 45 0.18 -28.59 25.30
CA ALA A 45 1.27 -28.44 26.26
C ALA A 45 2.64 -28.33 25.59
N THR A 46 2.85 -29.00 24.45
CA THR A 46 4.11 -28.90 23.71
C THR A 46 4.23 -27.55 22.98
N LEU A 47 3.13 -27.03 22.42
CA LEU A 47 3.10 -25.68 21.86
C LEU A 47 3.32 -24.62 22.95
N ASP A 48 2.64 -24.73 24.09
CA ASP A 48 2.83 -23.83 25.23
C ASP A 48 4.28 -23.84 25.70
N ALA A 49 4.93 -25.02 25.73
CA ALA A 49 6.34 -25.12 26.08
C ALA A 49 7.27 -24.42 25.07
N ALA A 50 6.93 -24.36 23.79
CA ALA A 50 7.70 -23.58 22.80
C ALA A 50 7.57 -22.08 23.06
N ILE A 51 6.33 -21.63 23.27
CA ILE A 51 6.00 -20.21 23.50
C ILE A 51 6.64 -19.73 24.80
N ALA A 52 6.48 -20.50 25.89
CA ALA A 52 7.04 -20.16 27.21
C ALA A 52 8.57 -20.17 27.22
N ALA A 53 9.20 -21.00 26.40
CA ALA A 53 10.65 -21.01 26.23
C ALA A 53 11.17 -19.84 25.37
N HIS A 54 10.29 -19.03 24.76
CA HIS A 54 10.66 -17.98 23.81
C HIS A 54 11.65 -18.51 22.76
N LEU A 55 11.33 -19.64 22.13
CA LEU A 55 12.21 -20.24 21.14
C LEU A 55 12.63 -19.24 20.08
N GLN A 56 13.89 -19.33 19.67
CA GLN A 56 14.50 -18.39 18.75
C GLN A 56 14.61 -19.00 17.35
N LEU A 57 14.65 -18.14 16.34
CA LEU A 57 14.90 -18.54 14.96
C LEU A 57 16.31 -19.13 14.86
N GLY A 58 16.45 -20.26 14.17
CA GLY A 58 17.73 -20.94 14.03
C GLY A 58 18.73 -20.19 13.14
N ASP A 59 18.24 -19.29 12.29
CA ASP A 59 19.05 -18.38 11.47
C ASP A 59 19.18 -16.97 12.05
N LYS A 60 18.76 -16.76 13.31
CA LYS A 60 18.94 -15.48 14.01
C LYS A 60 20.44 -15.16 14.17
N PRO A 61 20.91 -13.97 13.74
CA PRO A 61 22.28 -13.56 14.00
C PRO A 61 22.57 -13.45 15.50
N GLY A 62 23.71 -14.00 15.94
CA GLY A 62 24.15 -13.90 17.34
C GLY A 62 23.41 -14.84 18.30
N LEU A 63 22.81 -15.92 17.78
CA LEU A 63 22.17 -16.96 18.59
C LEU A 63 23.16 -17.57 19.59
N THR A 64 22.79 -17.58 20.87
CA THR A 64 23.64 -18.10 21.95
C THR A 64 23.58 -19.63 22.03
N GLU A 65 24.62 -20.25 22.60
CA GLU A 65 24.64 -21.71 22.86
C GLU A 65 23.45 -22.16 23.71
N LYS A 66 23.03 -21.32 24.66
CA LYS A 66 21.86 -21.57 25.49
C LYS A 66 20.57 -21.60 24.67
N GLU A 67 20.32 -20.59 23.85
CA GLU A 67 19.12 -20.54 22.98
C GLU A 67 19.09 -21.71 21.98
N MET A 68 20.25 -22.10 21.43
CA MET A 68 20.40 -23.27 20.58
C MET A 68 20.05 -24.57 21.32
N ALA A 69 20.59 -24.75 22.53
CA ALA A 69 20.35 -25.93 23.36
C ALA A 69 18.89 -26.02 23.83
N GLU A 70 18.25 -24.90 24.19
CA GLU A 70 16.83 -24.85 24.57
C GLU A 70 15.92 -25.23 23.40
N SER A 71 16.20 -24.70 22.21
CA SER A 71 15.46 -25.03 20.99
C SER A 71 15.63 -26.51 20.61
N GLU A 72 16.85 -27.03 20.71
CA GLU A 72 17.12 -28.44 20.44
C GLU A 72 16.47 -29.37 21.47
N MET A 73 16.48 -29.01 22.75
CA MET A 73 15.82 -29.77 23.80
C MET A 73 14.31 -29.85 23.56
N TRP A 74 13.68 -28.76 23.11
CA TRP A 74 12.27 -28.78 22.74
C TRP A 74 12.02 -29.67 21.50
N ARG A 75 12.81 -29.53 20.43
CA ARG A 75 12.70 -30.38 19.23
C ARG A 75 12.91 -31.87 19.54
N ALA A 76 13.84 -32.19 20.44
CA ALA A 76 14.07 -33.56 20.88
C ALA A 76 12.84 -34.18 21.56
N ARG A 77 12.13 -33.40 22.39
CA ARG A 77 10.83 -33.84 22.96
C ARG A 77 9.79 -34.05 21.88
N VAL A 78 9.68 -33.14 20.90
CA VAL A 78 8.75 -33.28 19.77
C VAL A 78 8.99 -34.60 19.02
N ARG A 79 10.25 -34.95 18.73
CA ARG A 79 10.61 -36.23 18.08
C ARG A 79 10.22 -37.47 18.90
N GLN A 80 10.16 -37.36 20.22
CA GLN A 80 9.79 -38.45 21.13
C GLN A 80 8.29 -38.54 21.40
N LEU A 81 7.49 -37.57 20.96
CA LEU A 81 6.04 -37.61 21.15
C LEU A 81 5.43 -38.85 20.48
N PRO A 82 4.40 -39.46 21.08
CA PRO A 82 3.64 -40.50 20.41
C PRO A 82 2.85 -39.90 19.24
N VAL A 83 2.57 -40.71 18.21
CA VAL A 83 1.60 -40.37 17.17
C VAL A 83 0.21 -40.46 17.80
N VAL A 84 -0.41 -39.32 18.09
CA VAL A 84 -1.75 -39.26 18.68
C VAL A 84 -2.81 -39.44 17.59
N SER A 85 -3.87 -40.18 17.89
CA SER A 85 -4.95 -40.45 16.94
C SER A 85 -5.74 -39.18 16.60
N THR A 86 -6.09 -39.04 15.32
CA THR A 86 -6.95 -37.97 14.81
C THR A 86 -8.41 -38.41 14.60
N SER A 87 -8.73 -39.68 14.82
CA SER A 87 -10.04 -40.28 14.46
C SER A 87 -11.23 -39.57 15.11
N GLU A 88 -11.12 -39.21 16.40
CA GLU A 88 -12.20 -38.54 17.12
C GLU A 88 -12.35 -37.06 16.76
N LEU A 89 -11.30 -36.41 16.21
CA LEU A 89 -11.38 -35.02 15.75
C LEU A 89 -12.36 -34.87 14.59
N GLU A 90 -12.52 -35.90 13.76
CA GLU A 90 -13.36 -35.87 12.57
C GLU A 90 -14.84 -35.55 12.87
N SER A 91 -15.26 -35.79 14.11
CA SER A 91 -16.61 -35.46 14.60
C SER A 91 -16.85 -33.96 14.78
N SER A 92 -15.81 -33.13 14.83
CA SER A 92 -15.91 -31.69 15.11
C SER A 92 -14.96 -30.87 14.24
N LYS A 93 -15.54 -30.08 13.32
CA LYS A 93 -14.80 -29.09 12.52
C LYS A 93 -14.01 -28.11 13.39
N ILE A 94 -14.55 -27.73 14.56
CA ILE A 94 -13.90 -26.80 15.49
C ILE A 94 -12.64 -27.45 16.09
N HIS A 95 -12.73 -28.72 16.49
CA HIS A 95 -11.56 -29.47 16.97
C HIS A 95 -10.52 -29.65 15.86
N LEU A 96 -10.93 -29.98 14.63
CA LEU A 96 -10.01 -30.07 13.49
C LEU A 96 -9.28 -28.75 13.22
N ARG A 97 -10.00 -27.61 13.22
CA ARG A 97 -9.40 -26.27 13.04
C ARG A 97 -8.38 -25.95 14.11
N ARG A 98 -8.71 -26.19 15.38
CA ARG A 98 -7.77 -25.96 16.49
C ARG A 98 -6.57 -26.90 16.41
N ALA A 99 -6.78 -28.17 16.10
CA ALA A 99 -5.69 -29.14 15.95
C ALA A 99 -4.75 -28.78 14.79
N HIS A 100 -5.30 -28.33 13.66
CA HIS A 100 -4.50 -27.81 12.55
C HIS A 100 -3.66 -26.61 12.99
N LEU A 101 -4.27 -25.61 13.62
CA LEU A 101 -3.55 -24.44 14.14
C LEU A 101 -2.40 -24.86 15.06
N VAL A 102 -2.67 -25.68 16.08
CA VAL A 102 -1.66 -26.09 17.07
C VAL A 102 -0.51 -26.85 16.41
N LEU A 103 -0.82 -27.86 15.59
CA LEU A 103 0.20 -28.68 14.93
C LEU A 103 1.00 -27.89 13.89
N SER A 104 0.36 -26.97 13.16
CA SER A 104 1.05 -26.09 12.21
C SER A 104 1.97 -25.09 12.90
N TYR A 105 1.56 -24.50 14.03
CA TYR A 105 2.46 -23.69 14.85
C TYR A 105 3.64 -24.51 15.40
N MET A 106 3.39 -25.71 15.92
CA MET A 106 4.47 -26.61 16.37
C MET A 106 5.42 -26.97 15.23
N MET A 107 4.90 -27.28 14.04
CA MET A 107 5.73 -27.58 12.86
C MET A 107 6.58 -26.37 12.47
N HIS A 108 6.02 -25.16 12.46
CA HIS A 108 6.79 -23.95 12.16
C HIS A 108 7.83 -23.64 13.24
N PHE A 109 7.52 -23.79 14.53
CA PHE A 109 8.53 -23.72 15.60
C PHE A 109 9.65 -24.74 15.39
N TYR A 110 9.30 -25.99 15.04
CA TYR A 110 10.26 -27.05 14.79
C TYR A 110 11.18 -26.70 13.62
N ILE A 111 10.63 -26.34 12.47
CA ILE A 111 11.39 -26.07 11.25
C ILE A 111 12.23 -24.80 11.39
N GLN A 112 11.63 -23.70 11.85
CA GLN A 112 12.27 -22.38 11.82
C GLN A 112 13.27 -22.17 12.96
N SER A 113 13.27 -23.03 13.99
CA SER A 113 14.30 -23.05 15.03
C SER A 113 15.51 -23.95 14.69
N LEU A 114 15.46 -24.72 13.60
CA LEU A 114 16.58 -25.58 13.18
C LEU A 114 17.79 -24.74 12.75
N PRO A 115 19.02 -25.22 13.00
CA PRO A 115 20.22 -24.65 12.40
C PRO A 115 20.06 -24.50 10.87
N PRO A 116 20.63 -23.45 10.24
CA PRO A 116 20.40 -23.17 8.82
C PRO A 116 20.87 -24.27 7.88
N ASP A 117 21.87 -25.04 8.30
CA ASP A 117 22.50 -26.15 7.57
C ASP A 117 21.85 -27.52 7.87
N ALA A 118 21.03 -27.61 8.91
CA ALA A 118 20.36 -28.85 9.26
C ALA A 118 19.27 -29.22 8.22
N PRO A 119 19.14 -30.51 7.86
CA PRO A 119 18.06 -30.96 7.00
C PRO A 119 16.71 -30.80 7.71
N ILE A 120 15.67 -30.46 6.94
CA ILE A 120 14.31 -30.32 7.48
C ILE A 120 13.59 -31.67 7.39
N VAL A 121 13.53 -32.37 8.52
CA VAL A 121 12.77 -33.61 8.69
C VAL A 121 11.74 -33.40 9.79
N VAL A 122 10.47 -33.25 9.40
CA VAL A 122 9.34 -33.10 10.31
C VAL A 122 9.04 -34.47 10.90
N PRO A 123 9.08 -34.62 12.24
CA PRO A 123 9.01 -35.94 12.86
C PRO A 123 7.65 -36.59 12.68
N ARG A 124 7.64 -37.92 12.68
CA ARG A 124 6.43 -38.75 12.51
C ARG A 124 5.28 -38.35 13.44
N SER A 125 5.61 -37.95 14.66
CA SER A 125 4.69 -37.47 15.70
C SER A 125 3.92 -36.20 15.34
N LEU A 126 4.48 -35.37 14.45
CA LEU A 126 3.84 -34.17 13.90
C LEU A 126 3.29 -34.39 12.49
N SER A 127 4.10 -35.04 11.63
CA SER A 127 3.79 -35.25 10.22
C SER A 127 2.47 -35.97 10.01
N LEU A 128 2.30 -37.15 10.61
CA LEU A 128 1.11 -37.98 10.42
C LEU A 128 -0.20 -37.30 10.84
N PRO A 129 -0.33 -36.77 12.08
CA PRO A 129 -1.58 -36.14 12.48
C PRO A 129 -1.87 -34.87 11.67
N LEU A 130 -0.87 -34.04 11.38
CA LEU A 130 -1.07 -32.82 10.60
C LEU A 130 -1.54 -33.17 9.18
N LEU A 131 -0.89 -34.10 8.50
CA LEU A 131 -1.29 -34.54 7.16
C LEU A 131 -2.73 -35.07 7.10
N ARG A 132 -3.14 -35.88 8.09
CA ARG A 132 -4.52 -36.41 8.19
C ARG A 132 -5.55 -35.31 8.41
N ILE A 133 -5.28 -34.39 9.34
CA ILE A 133 -6.16 -33.26 9.64
C ILE A 133 -6.28 -32.32 8.43
N SER A 134 -5.16 -32.00 7.78
CA SER A 134 -5.10 -31.18 6.58
C SER A 134 -5.85 -31.82 5.40
N ALA A 135 -5.69 -33.12 5.18
CA ALA A 135 -6.48 -33.86 4.19
C ALA A 135 -7.98 -33.80 4.51
N ARG A 136 -8.36 -33.91 5.78
CA ARG A 136 -9.77 -33.87 6.22
C ARG A 136 -10.42 -32.48 6.11
N LEU A 137 -9.64 -31.43 6.37
CA LEU A 137 -10.05 -30.03 6.23
C LEU A 137 -9.94 -29.51 4.79
N GLU A 138 -9.24 -30.26 3.93
CA GLU A 138 -8.87 -29.86 2.57
C GLU A 138 -8.11 -28.54 2.54
N ILE A 139 -7.14 -28.39 3.45
CA ILE A 139 -6.17 -27.30 3.46
C ILE A 139 -4.75 -27.89 3.50
N PRO A 140 -3.70 -27.17 3.08
CA PRO A 140 -2.36 -27.72 3.06
C PRO A 140 -1.79 -27.92 4.47
N PRO A 141 -0.87 -28.89 4.67
CA PRO A 141 -0.29 -29.25 5.97
C PRO A 141 0.84 -28.30 6.39
N LEU A 142 0.50 -27.02 6.52
CA LEU A 142 1.36 -25.99 7.08
C LEU A 142 0.53 -24.87 7.71
N LEU A 143 1.20 -23.88 8.31
CA LEU A 143 0.53 -22.69 8.81
C LEU A 143 -0.10 -21.87 7.67
N THR A 144 -1.41 -21.58 7.78
CA THR A 144 -2.18 -20.80 6.81
C THR A 144 -2.67 -19.48 7.39
N PHE A 145 -3.15 -18.58 6.54
CA PHE A 145 -3.83 -17.35 6.97
C PHE A 145 -5.01 -17.63 7.90
N SER A 146 -5.74 -18.73 7.68
CA SER A 146 -6.86 -19.12 8.55
C SER A 146 -6.39 -19.46 9.97
N ASP A 147 -5.21 -20.07 10.10
CA ASP A 147 -4.62 -20.41 11.40
C ASP A 147 -4.05 -19.17 12.11
N THR A 148 -3.51 -18.19 11.39
CA THR A 148 -2.91 -16.99 12.01
C THR A 148 -3.92 -15.88 12.29
N VAL A 149 -5.04 -15.85 11.55
CA VAL A 149 -6.03 -14.76 11.58
C VAL A 149 -7.41 -15.26 11.98
N LEU A 150 -8.06 -16.08 11.15
CA LEU A 150 -9.49 -16.40 11.31
C LEU A 150 -9.78 -17.19 12.59
N TYR A 151 -8.90 -18.12 12.96
CA TYR A 151 -9.06 -19.01 14.10
C TYR A 151 -8.14 -18.68 15.29
N ASN A 152 -7.54 -17.48 15.31
CA ASN A 152 -6.50 -17.10 16.27
C ASN A 152 -6.76 -15.77 16.99
N TRP A 153 -7.98 -15.59 17.46
CA TRP A 153 -8.37 -14.40 18.21
C TRP A 153 -9.20 -14.75 19.43
N VAL A 154 -9.17 -13.87 20.42
CA VAL A 154 -10.07 -13.85 21.58
C VAL A 154 -10.58 -12.42 21.78
N GLN A 155 -11.61 -12.27 22.59
CA GLN A 155 -12.06 -10.95 23.02
C GLN A 155 -11.02 -10.35 23.98
N ARG A 156 -10.61 -9.10 23.76
CA ARG A 156 -9.69 -8.38 24.65
C ARG A 156 -10.32 -8.14 26.02
N THR A 157 -11.60 -7.75 26.02
CA THR A 157 -12.44 -7.58 27.20
C THR A 157 -13.65 -8.52 27.06
N PRO A 158 -13.96 -9.34 28.07
CA PRO A 158 -15.16 -10.19 28.04
C PRO A 158 -16.41 -9.36 27.74
N SER A 159 -17.23 -9.84 26.81
CA SER A 159 -18.48 -9.19 26.45
C SER A 159 -19.58 -10.23 26.27
N ASP A 160 -20.78 -9.92 26.73
CA ASP A 160 -21.99 -10.72 26.46
C ASP A 160 -22.43 -10.61 24.98
N ALA A 161 -21.78 -9.75 24.19
CA ALA A 161 -22.00 -9.68 22.76
C ALA A 161 -21.51 -10.98 22.09
N ASN A 162 -22.41 -11.66 21.40
CA ASN A 162 -22.13 -12.92 20.70
C ASN A 162 -21.10 -12.78 19.56
N ALA A 163 -20.88 -11.58 19.02
CA ALA A 163 -20.00 -11.35 17.88
C ALA A 163 -18.77 -10.48 18.24
N PRO A 164 -17.58 -10.75 17.67
CA PRO A 164 -16.41 -9.90 17.79
C PRO A 164 -16.64 -8.51 17.19
N THR A 165 -16.04 -7.49 17.80
CA THR A 165 -15.96 -6.13 17.24
C THR A 165 -14.51 -5.81 16.88
N ILE A 166 -14.34 -4.94 15.87
CA ILE A 166 -13.03 -4.52 15.33
C ILE A 166 -12.05 -4.05 16.43
N ASP A 167 -12.56 -3.38 17.46
CA ASP A 167 -11.74 -2.80 18.53
C ASP A 167 -11.52 -3.74 19.73
N ASN A 168 -12.26 -4.84 19.83
CA ASN A 168 -12.22 -5.77 20.98
C ASN A 168 -11.54 -7.11 20.64
N LEU A 169 -10.49 -7.09 19.83
CA LEU A 169 -9.72 -8.28 19.46
C LEU A 169 -8.35 -8.32 20.15
N LYS A 170 -7.92 -9.55 20.48
CA LYS A 170 -6.57 -9.90 20.90
C LYS A 170 -6.16 -11.21 20.22
N THR A 171 -4.91 -11.31 19.79
CA THR A 171 -4.38 -12.55 19.23
C THR A 171 -4.19 -13.59 20.33
N HIS A 172 -4.55 -14.85 20.04
CA HIS A 172 -4.43 -15.93 21.03
C HIS A 172 -3.03 -16.57 21.05
N THR A 173 -2.50 -16.95 19.89
CA THR A 173 -1.24 -17.70 19.73
C THR A 173 -0.28 -16.91 18.84
N MET A 174 0.97 -16.79 19.27
CA MET A 174 2.05 -16.04 18.60
C MET A 174 3.37 -16.80 18.70
N PHE A 175 4.28 -16.56 17.75
CA PHE A 175 5.63 -17.10 17.78
C PHE A 175 6.56 -16.27 18.67
N SER A 176 6.61 -14.97 18.40
CA SER A 176 7.56 -14.02 18.99
C SER A 176 7.01 -13.33 20.25
N GLY A 177 5.67 -13.27 20.38
CA GLY A 177 5.00 -12.51 21.42
C GLY A 177 5.13 -10.98 21.26
N LEU A 178 5.64 -10.52 20.11
CA LEU A 178 5.82 -9.10 19.82
C LEU A 178 4.49 -8.43 19.46
N ILE A 179 4.38 -7.17 19.84
CA ILE A 179 3.28 -6.29 19.41
C ILE A 179 3.19 -6.18 17.89
N ASP A 180 4.34 -6.26 17.21
CA ASP A 180 4.44 -6.20 15.76
C ASP A 180 3.81 -7.44 15.10
N GLU A 181 3.94 -8.62 15.72
CA GLU A 181 3.25 -9.84 15.28
C GLU A 181 1.75 -9.75 15.54
N GLU A 182 1.37 -9.35 16.76
CA GLU A 182 -0.04 -9.22 17.14
C GLU A 182 -0.77 -8.26 16.20
N GLU A 183 -0.22 -7.06 15.96
CA GLU A 183 -0.86 -6.06 15.11
C GLU A 183 -0.94 -6.52 13.64
N PHE A 184 0.02 -7.29 13.14
CA PHE A 184 -0.03 -7.80 11.78
C PHE A 184 -1.21 -8.77 11.57
N TYR A 185 -1.45 -9.67 12.53
CA TYR A 185 -2.62 -10.56 12.49
C TYR A 185 -3.92 -9.80 12.73
N LEU A 186 -3.96 -8.90 13.73
CA LEU A 186 -5.16 -8.14 14.05
C LEU A 186 -5.55 -7.16 12.93
N GLY A 187 -4.59 -6.53 12.24
CA GLY A 187 -4.86 -5.71 11.07
C GLY A 187 -5.65 -6.47 10.00
N SER A 188 -5.25 -7.72 9.75
CA SER A 188 -5.97 -8.61 8.84
C SER A 188 -7.35 -8.99 9.37
N ALA A 189 -7.48 -9.34 10.65
CA ALA A 189 -8.77 -9.68 11.27
C ALA A 189 -9.77 -8.50 11.22
N ARG A 190 -9.30 -7.27 11.43
CA ARG A 190 -10.13 -6.06 11.34
C ARG A 190 -10.65 -5.83 9.92
N ILE A 191 -9.85 -6.12 8.89
CA ILE A 191 -10.27 -6.08 7.48
C ILE A 191 -11.37 -7.12 7.23
N GLU A 192 -11.22 -8.35 7.72
CA GLU A 192 -12.24 -9.40 7.60
C GLU A 192 -13.58 -8.98 8.23
N LEU A 193 -13.57 -8.44 9.46
CA LEU A 193 -14.78 -7.94 10.12
C LEU A 193 -15.39 -6.72 9.43
N ARG A 194 -14.57 -5.78 8.97
CA ARG A 194 -15.07 -4.59 8.28
C ARG A 194 -15.72 -4.96 6.94
N GLY A 195 -15.19 -5.99 6.27
CA GLY A 195 -15.68 -6.48 5.00
C GLY A 195 -17.03 -7.21 5.05
N VAL A 196 -17.58 -7.48 6.25
CA VAL A 196 -18.93 -8.08 6.39
C VAL A 196 -20.00 -7.26 5.68
N GLU A 197 -19.91 -5.93 5.76
CA GLU A 197 -20.84 -5.05 5.04
C GLU A 197 -20.72 -5.20 3.52
N ALA A 198 -19.52 -5.47 3.00
CA ALA A 198 -19.35 -5.75 1.57
C ALA A 198 -20.11 -7.02 1.18
N LEU A 199 -20.03 -8.09 1.96
CA LEU A 199 -20.75 -9.34 1.69
C LEU A 199 -22.28 -9.12 1.65
N GLU A 200 -22.82 -8.32 2.57
CA GLU A 200 -24.25 -7.99 2.58
C GLU A 200 -24.64 -7.15 1.35
N LEU A 201 -23.82 -6.15 0.99
CA LEU A 201 -24.02 -5.34 -0.22
C LEU A 201 -24.00 -6.21 -1.49
N MET A 202 -23.13 -7.23 -1.56
CA MET A 202 -23.10 -8.18 -2.67
C MET A 202 -24.41 -8.95 -2.76
N ARG A 203 -24.91 -9.47 -1.62
CA ARG A 203 -26.15 -10.23 -1.56
C ARG A 203 -27.33 -9.41 -2.06
N VAL A 204 -27.56 -8.22 -1.50
CA VAL A 204 -28.69 -7.36 -1.92
C VAL A 204 -28.54 -6.87 -3.36
N THR A 205 -27.31 -6.63 -3.83
CA THR A 205 -27.07 -6.28 -5.24
C THR A 205 -27.46 -7.42 -6.18
N MET A 206 -27.10 -8.66 -5.84
CA MET A 206 -27.46 -9.83 -6.64
C MET A 206 -28.99 -10.02 -6.68
N ASP A 207 -29.69 -9.83 -5.57
CA ASP A 207 -31.16 -9.89 -5.51
C ASP A 207 -31.81 -8.85 -6.45
N GLU A 208 -31.26 -7.63 -6.49
CA GLU A 208 -31.77 -6.55 -7.37
C GLU A 208 -31.51 -6.80 -8.86
N ILE A 209 -30.37 -7.40 -9.21
CA ILE A 209 -30.03 -7.77 -10.60
C ILE A 209 -31.07 -8.74 -11.19
N PHE A 210 -31.74 -9.55 -10.36
CA PHE A 210 -32.82 -10.41 -10.83
C PHE A 210 -34.05 -9.62 -11.31
N THR A 211 -34.37 -8.50 -10.66
CA THR A 211 -35.52 -7.64 -10.98
C THR A 211 -35.23 -6.76 -12.19
N GLY A 212 -34.09 -6.07 -12.21
CA GLY A 212 -33.56 -5.37 -13.39
C GLY A 212 -34.36 -4.17 -13.91
N ASP A 213 -35.30 -3.63 -13.13
CA ASP A 213 -36.03 -2.41 -13.48
C ASP A 213 -35.25 -1.12 -13.14
N GLN A 214 -35.79 0.04 -13.49
CA GLN A 214 -35.15 1.33 -13.23
C GLN A 214 -34.97 1.65 -11.74
N ALA A 215 -35.83 1.11 -10.87
CA ALA A 215 -35.71 1.30 -9.43
C ALA A 215 -34.61 0.40 -8.85
N ALA A 216 -34.49 -0.84 -9.35
CA ALA A 216 -33.41 -1.77 -9.03
C ALA A 216 -32.05 -1.19 -9.47
N ILE A 217 -31.94 -0.62 -10.67
CA ILE A 217 -30.71 0.06 -11.15
C ILE A 217 -30.27 1.14 -10.16
N ARG A 218 -31.18 2.05 -9.75
CA ARG A 218 -30.85 3.09 -8.77
C ARG A 218 -30.41 2.54 -7.41
N ARG A 219 -31.04 1.46 -6.94
CA ARG A 219 -30.63 0.78 -5.69
C ARG A 219 -29.24 0.17 -5.83
N ILE A 220 -28.97 -0.52 -6.93
CA ILE A 220 -27.65 -1.10 -7.23
C ILE A 220 -26.58 0.01 -7.26
N SER A 221 -26.82 1.14 -7.93
CA SER A 221 -25.88 2.28 -7.94
C SER A 221 -25.57 2.75 -6.50
N GLY A 222 -26.59 2.90 -5.66
CA GLY A 222 -26.41 3.22 -4.25
C GLY A 222 -25.59 2.19 -3.48
N TYR A 223 -25.84 0.90 -3.69
CA TYR A 223 -25.07 -0.18 -3.07
C TYR A 223 -23.61 -0.20 -3.52
N LEU A 224 -23.32 0.11 -4.79
CA LEU A 224 -21.97 0.19 -5.32
C LEU A 224 -21.18 1.39 -4.79
N HIS A 225 -21.83 2.55 -4.61
CA HIS A 225 -21.19 3.67 -3.90
C HIS A 225 -20.87 3.34 -2.45
N LYS A 226 -21.79 2.63 -1.77
CA LYS A 226 -21.54 2.15 -0.42
C LYS A 226 -20.41 1.12 -0.38
N MET A 227 -20.36 0.20 -1.34
CA MET A 227 -19.28 -0.78 -1.52
C MET A 227 -17.92 -0.07 -1.67
N ALA A 228 -17.84 0.97 -2.50
CA ALA A 228 -16.63 1.77 -2.65
C ALA A 228 -16.16 2.36 -1.32
N SER A 229 -17.09 2.89 -0.52
CA SER A 229 -16.80 3.42 0.82
C SER A 229 -16.30 2.34 1.78
N VAL A 230 -16.90 1.15 1.76
CA VAL A 230 -16.42 0.00 2.55
C VAL A 230 -14.98 -0.34 2.17
N ILE A 231 -14.67 -0.45 0.88
CA ILE A 231 -13.33 -0.77 0.38
C ILE A 231 -12.32 0.32 0.75
N ASP A 232 -12.72 1.60 0.71
CA ASP A 232 -11.89 2.72 1.16
C ASP A 232 -11.57 2.63 2.67
N GLU A 233 -12.50 2.13 3.49
CA GLU A 233 -12.25 1.86 4.91
C GLU A 233 -11.33 0.65 5.12
N LEU A 234 -11.43 -0.41 4.29
CA LEU A 234 -10.47 -1.53 4.31
C LEU A 234 -9.04 -1.04 4.02
N LYS A 235 -8.90 -0.10 3.08
CA LYS A 235 -7.62 0.58 2.77
C LYS A 235 -7.05 1.33 3.97
N VAL A 236 -7.89 2.05 4.72
CA VAL A 236 -7.46 2.73 5.95
C VAL A 236 -6.98 1.73 7.00
N LEU A 237 -7.72 0.64 7.23
CA LEU A 237 -7.32 -0.42 8.17
C LEU A 237 -6.01 -1.12 7.77
N LEU A 238 -5.80 -1.34 6.47
CA LEU A 238 -4.55 -1.91 5.97
C LEU A 238 -3.35 -1.00 6.26
N LEU A 239 -3.50 0.32 6.03
CA LEU A 239 -2.44 1.28 6.28
C LEU A 239 -2.19 1.51 7.77
N SER A 240 -3.19 1.29 8.64
CA SER A 240 -3.05 1.49 10.09
C SER A 240 -2.15 0.46 10.77
N ILE A 241 -1.84 -0.68 10.12
CA ILE A 241 -0.86 -1.66 10.61
C ILE A 241 0.47 -0.98 10.99
N ARG A 242 0.85 0.08 10.25
CA ARG A 242 2.05 0.90 10.49
C ARG A 242 2.12 1.57 11.85
N GLN A 243 0.99 1.73 12.53
CA GLN A 243 0.95 2.41 13.82
C GLN A 243 1.55 1.56 14.94
N ARG A 244 1.46 0.23 14.85
CA ARG A 244 1.93 -0.68 15.92
C ARG A 244 2.76 -1.87 15.43
N CYS A 245 3.01 -1.97 14.13
CA CYS A 245 3.90 -2.97 13.54
C CYS A 245 5.06 -2.25 12.84
N ARG A 246 6.28 -2.37 13.36
CA ARG A 246 7.49 -1.77 12.79
C ARG A 246 8.03 -2.65 11.66
N PRO A 247 8.36 -2.09 10.48
CA PRO A 247 8.79 -2.89 9.34
C PRO A 247 10.02 -3.77 9.59
N ASP A 248 11.08 -3.24 10.20
CA ASP A 248 12.29 -4.01 10.47
C ASP A 248 12.08 -5.09 11.54
N GLN A 249 11.27 -4.81 12.58
CA GLN A 249 10.95 -5.78 13.60
C GLN A 249 10.15 -6.95 13.00
N TYR A 250 9.11 -6.63 12.22
CA TYR A 250 8.32 -7.64 11.53
C TYR A 250 9.18 -8.48 10.59
N TYR A 251 10.01 -7.85 9.75
CA TYR A 251 10.79 -8.56 8.76
C TYR A 251 11.84 -9.51 9.36
N ASN A 252 12.52 -9.09 10.43
CA ASN A 252 13.64 -9.85 11.00
C ASN A 252 13.19 -10.84 12.09
N GLU A 253 12.14 -10.54 12.85
CA GLU A 253 11.81 -11.30 14.08
C GLU A 253 10.46 -12.04 13.97
N VAL A 254 9.56 -11.62 13.07
CA VAL A 254 8.22 -12.23 12.91
C VAL A 254 8.14 -13.05 11.63
N ARG A 255 8.39 -12.41 10.47
CA ARG A 255 8.27 -13.02 9.14
C ARG A 255 9.04 -14.36 9.00
N PRO A 256 10.24 -14.55 9.58
CA PRO A 256 10.95 -15.82 9.40
C PRO A 256 10.21 -17.03 9.98
N TRP A 257 9.39 -16.85 11.02
CA TRP A 257 8.50 -17.90 11.55
C TRP A 257 7.42 -18.33 10.58
N LEU A 258 7.01 -17.42 9.69
CA LEU A 258 5.95 -17.62 8.70
C LEU A 258 6.46 -18.18 7.36
N ARG A 259 7.76 -18.48 7.24
CA ARG A 259 8.30 -18.99 5.98
C ARG A 259 7.77 -20.39 5.66
N GLY A 260 7.31 -20.55 4.43
CA GLY A 260 7.09 -21.86 3.81
C GLY A 260 8.36 -22.41 3.15
N GLU A 261 8.26 -23.60 2.58
CA GLU A 261 9.37 -24.26 1.85
C GLU A 261 9.86 -23.40 0.67
N ASP A 262 8.96 -22.75 -0.04
CA ASP A 262 9.27 -21.90 -1.20
C ASP A 262 10.08 -20.63 -0.85
N SER A 263 10.15 -20.32 0.44
CA SER A 263 10.80 -19.14 0.99
C SER A 263 12.06 -19.47 1.80
N ASP A 264 12.47 -20.75 1.82
CA ASP A 264 13.71 -21.19 2.46
C ASP A 264 14.93 -20.70 1.66
N VAL A 265 15.81 -19.95 2.33
CA VAL A 265 16.99 -19.32 1.73
C VAL A 265 17.98 -20.37 1.22
N ASN A 266 18.08 -21.50 1.90
CA ASN A 266 18.97 -22.61 1.59
C ASN A 266 18.30 -23.65 0.68
N LYS A 267 17.07 -23.38 0.19
CA LYS A 267 16.26 -24.26 -0.66
C LYS A 267 16.09 -25.66 -0.06
N ARG A 268 16.07 -25.77 1.27
CA ARG A 268 15.87 -27.04 1.97
C ARG A 268 14.46 -27.55 1.71
N LYS A 269 14.34 -28.85 1.43
CA LYS A 269 13.05 -29.52 1.24
C LYS A 269 12.51 -30.05 2.56
N TRP A 270 11.20 -29.93 2.75
CA TRP A 270 10.52 -30.42 3.94
C TRP A 270 10.21 -31.90 3.75
N VAL A 271 10.84 -32.75 4.55
CA VAL A 271 10.60 -34.19 4.55
C VAL A 271 9.63 -34.52 5.68
N PHE A 272 8.51 -35.17 5.36
CA PHE A 272 7.50 -35.60 6.32
C PHE A 272 7.72 -37.06 6.67
N GLU A 273 8.28 -37.32 7.85
CA GLU A 273 8.56 -38.69 8.31
C GLU A 273 7.27 -39.49 8.55
N GLY A 274 7.27 -40.77 8.15
CA GLY A 274 6.15 -41.69 8.31
C GLY A 274 5.05 -41.55 7.26
N LEU A 275 5.20 -40.67 6.26
CA LEU A 275 4.23 -40.51 5.17
C LEU A 275 3.91 -41.85 4.47
N GLU A 276 4.91 -42.70 4.30
CA GLU A 276 4.81 -44.03 3.70
C GLU A 276 3.95 -45.02 4.49
N GLU A 277 3.65 -44.74 5.76
CA GLU A 277 2.83 -45.60 6.61
C GLU A 277 1.33 -45.48 6.33
N ASP A 278 0.90 -44.40 5.67
CA ASP A 278 -0.50 -44.14 5.34
C ASP A 278 -0.64 -43.87 3.84
N PRO A 279 -0.89 -44.90 3.02
CA PRO A 279 -1.00 -44.78 1.56
C PRO A 279 -2.11 -43.85 1.07
N SER A 280 -3.03 -43.42 1.96
CA SER A 280 -4.06 -42.44 1.63
C SER A 280 -3.52 -41.01 1.59
N LEU A 281 -2.38 -40.76 2.25
CA LEU A 281 -1.72 -39.46 2.28
C LEU A 281 -0.83 -39.27 1.06
N LYS A 282 -0.64 -38.01 0.68
CA LYS A 282 0.21 -37.61 -0.44
C LYS A 282 1.29 -36.65 0.03
N THR A 283 2.44 -36.68 -0.64
CA THR A 283 3.48 -35.68 -0.42
C THR A 283 2.92 -34.29 -0.66
N PRO A 284 3.01 -33.37 0.32
CA PRO A 284 2.50 -32.02 0.17
C PRO A 284 3.25 -31.26 -0.92
N THR A 285 2.50 -30.56 -1.78
CA THR A 285 3.06 -29.69 -2.84
C THR A 285 2.85 -28.21 -2.55
N GLU A 286 1.80 -27.89 -1.80
CA GLU A 286 1.44 -26.53 -1.41
C GLU A 286 2.06 -26.22 -0.04
N LEU A 287 3.28 -25.67 -0.07
CA LEU A 287 4.09 -25.36 1.11
C LEU A 287 4.49 -23.87 1.16
N SER A 288 3.66 -22.97 0.63
CA SER A 288 3.84 -21.51 0.74
C SER A 288 3.22 -20.99 2.04
N GLY A 289 4.01 -20.30 2.86
CA GLY A 289 3.58 -19.75 4.16
C GLY A 289 2.40 -18.77 4.08
N PRO A 290 1.82 -18.38 5.23
CA PRO A 290 0.62 -17.55 5.28
C PRO A 290 0.84 -16.20 4.59
N SER A 291 -0.16 -15.77 3.83
CA SER A 291 -0.15 -14.46 3.15
C SER A 291 -1.56 -13.89 3.03
N ALA A 292 -1.67 -12.57 2.86
CA ALA A 292 -2.94 -11.90 2.60
C ALA A 292 -3.63 -12.41 1.32
N GLY A 293 -2.88 -13.02 0.39
CA GLY A 293 -3.44 -13.68 -0.79
C GLY A 293 -4.34 -14.88 -0.46
N GLN A 294 -4.26 -15.43 0.76
CA GLN A 294 -5.11 -16.52 1.24
C GLN A 294 -6.39 -16.02 1.94
N SER A 295 -6.62 -14.70 2.03
CA SER A 295 -7.86 -14.12 2.58
C SER A 295 -9.02 -14.28 1.60
N SER A 296 -10.11 -14.91 2.05
CA SER A 296 -11.35 -15.04 1.27
C SER A 296 -12.00 -13.68 0.98
N MET A 297 -11.85 -12.70 1.89
CA MET A 297 -12.37 -11.34 1.72
C MET A 297 -11.71 -10.59 0.54
N VAL A 298 -10.43 -10.81 0.29
CA VAL A 298 -9.77 -10.20 -0.87
C VAL A 298 -10.32 -10.79 -2.17
N HIS A 299 -10.55 -12.10 -2.21
CA HIS A 299 -11.02 -12.78 -3.43
C HIS A 299 -12.48 -12.50 -3.73
N VAL A 300 -13.34 -12.40 -2.71
CA VAL A 300 -14.76 -12.14 -2.94
C VAL A 300 -15.00 -10.78 -3.62
N LEU A 301 -14.23 -9.76 -3.25
CA LEU A 301 -14.30 -8.43 -3.89
C LEU A 301 -13.97 -8.53 -5.38
N ASP A 302 -12.95 -9.32 -5.72
CA ASP A 302 -12.49 -9.52 -7.09
C ASP A 302 -13.53 -10.28 -7.93
N VAL A 303 -14.04 -11.39 -7.39
CA VAL A 303 -15.04 -12.22 -8.05
C VAL A 303 -16.33 -11.42 -8.26
N PHE A 304 -16.81 -10.71 -7.24
CA PHE A 304 -18.04 -9.92 -7.32
C PHE A 304 -17.95 -8.77 -8.33
N LEU A 305 -16.86 -8.01 -8.31
CA LEU A 305 -16.65 -6.90 -9.25
C LEU A 305 -16.23 -7.39 -10.64
N GLY A 306 -15.98 -8.69 -10.83
CA GLY A 306 -15.59 -9.26 -12.12
C GLY A 306 -14.19 -8.87 -12.57
N VAL A 307 -13.24 -8.78 -11.63
CA VAL A 307 -11.82 -8.54 -11.90
C VAL A 307 -11.14 -9.88 -12.17
N ASP A 308 -10.73 -10.10 -13.43
CA ASP A 308 -10.06 -11.34 -13.85
C ASP A 308 -8.54 -11.27 -13.57
N HIS A 309 -7.99 -12.33 -12.99
CA HIS A 309 -6.57 -12.50 -12.63
C HIS A 309 -5.85 -13.51 -13.51
N GLN A 310 -6.42 -13.92 -14.66
CA GLN A 310 -5.76 -14.85 -15.58
C GLN A 310 -4.36 -14.35 -15.99
N SER A 311 -3.38 -15.24 -15.87
CA SER A 311 -2.04 -15.06 -16.39
C SER A 311 -2.00 -15.40 -17.87
N SER A 312 -1.40 -14.53 -18.70
CA SER A 312 -0.98 -14.88 -20.06
C SER A 312 0.31 -15.74 -19.99
N PRO A 313 0.25 -17.08 -19.89
CA PRO A 313 -0.42 -18.01 -20.83
C PRO A 313 -1.43 -18.97 -20.17
N GLN A 314 -2.35 -19.54 -20.96
CA GLN A 314 -3.48 -20.41 -20.51
C GLN A 314 -3.13 -21.66 -19.67
N ASP A 315 -1.85 -22.04 -19.54
CA ASP A 315 -1.45 -23.35 -18.99
C ASP A 315 -1.00 -23.34 -17.52
N LYS A 316 -0.94 -22.20 -16.83
CA LYS A 316 -0.58 -22.15 -15.40
C LYS A 316 -1.62 -21.40 -14.57
N PRO A 317 -2.05 -21.95 -13.41
CA PRO A 317 -2.95 -21.24 -12.50
C PRO A 317 -2.27 -19.97 -12.01
N SER A 318 -3.02 -18.87 -11.95
CA SER A 318 -2.54 -17.60 -11.39
C SER A 318 -2.18 -17.75 -9.91
N PHE A 319 -1.36 -16.83 -9.38
CA PHE A 319 -1.05 -16.86 -7.95
C PHE A 319 -2.31 -16.83 -7.08
N MET A 320 -3.28 -15.97 -7.43
CA MET A 320 -4.56 -15.90 -6.73
C MET A 320 -5.30 -17.25 -6.80
N SER A 321 -5.40 -17.87 -7.97
CA SER A 321 -6.01 -19.20 -8.10
C SER A 321 -5.31 -20.25 -7.22
N ARG A 322 -3.97 -20.24 -7.15
CA ARG A 322 -3.22 -21.11 -6.25
C ARG A 322 -3.49 -20.79 -4.78
N MET A 323 -3.58 -19.52 -4.38
CA MET A 323 -3.83 -19.15 -2.97
C MET A 323 -5.19 -19.62 -2.45
N GLN A 324 -6.17 -19.88 -3.32
CA GLN A 324 -7.44 -20.47 -2.90
C GLN A 324 -7.25 -21.85 -2.28
N THR A 325 -6.25 -22.64 -2.71
CA THR A 325 -6.02 -23.98 -2.14
C THR A 325 -5.66 -23.95 -0.65
N TYR A 326 -5.26 -22.79 -0.12
CA TYR A 326 -4.93 -22.56 1.29
C TYR A 326 -6.14 -22.09 2.12
N MET A 327 -7.26 -21.77 1.46
CA MET A 327 -8.48 -21.34 2.13
C MET A 327 -9.30 -22.52 2.65
N PRO A 328 -10.06 -22.34 3.75
CA PRO A 328 -11.06 -23.31 4.18
C PRO A 328 -11.96 -23.73 3.02
N LYS A 329 -12.21 -25.04 2.88
CA LYS A 329 -13.05 -25.59 1.80
C LYS A 329 -14.37 -24.84 1.62
N ASN A 330 -15.07 -24.58 2.72
CA ASN A 330 -16.37 -23.93 2.69
C ASN A 330 -16.29 -22.49 2.11
N HIS A 331 -15.18 -21.79 2.32
CA HIS A 331 -14.93 -20.47 1.73
C HIS A 331 -14.63 -20.55 0.24
N ARG A 332 -13.88 -21.57 -0.21
CA ARG A 332 -13.71 -21.83 -1.65
C ARG A 332 -15.03 -22.11 -2.35
N LEU A 333 -15.89 -22.94 -1.74
CA LEU A 333 -17.22 -23.23 -2.27
C LEU A 333 -18.07 -21.96 -2.41
N PHE A 334 -17.91 -20.99 -1.50
CA PHE A 334 -18.57 -19.69 -1.60
C PHE A 334 -18.05 -18.88 -2.80
N LEU A 335 -16.73 -18.82 -3.00
CA LEU A 335 -16.13 -18.15 -4.15
C LEU A 335 -16.56 -18.80 -5.46
N ASP A 336 -16.58 -20.14 -5.53
CA ASP A 336 -17.04 -20.90 -6.69
C ASP A 336 -18.53 -20.65 -6.99
N HIS A 337 -19.36 -20.61 -5.95
CA HIS A 337 -20.78 -20.31 -6.06
C HIS A 337 -21.01 -18.90 -6.60
N LEU A 338 -20.29 -17.91 -6.06
CA LEU A 338 -20.36 -16.52 -6.51
C LEU A 338 -19.87 -16.37 -7.96
N ALA A 339 -18.76 -17.02 -8.32
CA ALA A 339 -18.21 -16.99 -9.67
C ALA A 339 -19.13 -17.67 -10.70
N SER A 340 -19.90 -18.67 -10.27
CA SER A 340 -20.85 -19.41 -11.11
C SER A 340 -22.20 -18.70 -11.28
N ASN A 341 -22.36 -17.47 -10.76
CA ASN A 341 -23.61 -16.73 -10.87
C ASN A 341 -23.97 -16.48 -12.36
N PRO A 342 -25.19 -16.85 -12.82
CA PRO A 342 -25.59 -16.72 -14.22
C PRO A 342 -25.72 -15.26 -14.69
N ARG A 343 -25.78 -14.30 -13.77
CA ARG A 343 -25.87 -12.85 -14.05
C ARG A 343 -24.79 -12.10 -13.26
N PRO A 344 -23.52 -12.19 -13.67
CA PRO A 344 -22.45 -11.48 -12.98
C PRO A 344 -22.64 -9.97 -13.09
N LEU A 345 -22.36 -9.24 -12.00
CA LEU A 345 -22.55 -7.79 -11.89
C LEU A 345 -21.94 -7.04 -13.07
N ARG A 346 -20.68 -7.35 -13.42
CA ARG A 346 -19.98 -6.69 -14.53
C ARG A 346 -20.73 -6.81 -15.85
N ALA A 347 -21.26 -7.99 -16.18
CA ALA A 347 -22.02 -8.17 -17.42
C ALA A 347 -23.34 -7.40 -17.39
N PHE A 348 -24.02 -7.35 -16.23
CA PHE A 348 -25.24 -6.57 -16.04
C PHE A 348 -24.98 -5.06 -16.23
N VAL A 349 -23.92 -4.52 -15.62
CA VAL A 349 -23.53 -3.11 -15.77
C VAL A 349 -23.18 -2.79 -17.23
N MET A 350 -22.38 -3.63 -17.89
CA MET A 350 -21.97 -3.43 -19.29
C MET A 350 -23.14 -3.47 -20.27
N ALA A 351 -24.18 -4.27 -19.99
CA ALA A 351 -25.40 -4.30 -20.80
C ALA A 351 -26.33 -3.10 -20.56
N SER A 352 -26.17 -2.40 -19.42
CA SER A 352 -26.95 -1.21 -19.09
C SER A 352 -26.46 0.02 -19.86
N LYS A 353 -27.38 0.94 -20.16
CA LYS A 353 -27.08 2.27 -20.72
C LYS A 353 -27.11 3.38 -19.67
N ASP A 354 -27.26 3.02 -18.40
CA ASP A 354 -27.40 3.94 -17.29
C ASP A 354 -26.02 4.48 -16.84
N ALA A 355 -25.81 5.79 -16.98
CA ALA A 355 -24.52 6.40 -16.69
C ALA A 355 -24.17 6.37 -15.20
N GLU A 356 -25.16 6.51 -14.31
CA GLU A 356 -24.96 6.49 -12.85
C GLU A 356 -24.51 5.11 -12.38
N LEU A 357 -25.12 4.05 -12.91
CA LEU A 357 -24.70 2.67 -12.64
C LEU A 357 -23.27 2.39 -13.08
N HIS A 358 -22.87 2.91 -14.26
CA HIS A 358 -21.50 2.79 -14.76
C HIS A 358 -20.50 3.53 -13.86
N GLU A 359 -20.84 4.75 -13.46
CA GLU A 359 -20.01 5.57 -12.55
C GLU A 359 -19.84 4.89 -11.19
N ALA A 360 -20.93 4.40 -10.59
CA ALA A 360 -20.90 3.73 -9.30
C ALA A 360 -20.07 2.43 -9.33
N TYR A 361 -20.22 1.62 -10.39
CA TYR A 361 -19.40 0.43 -10.61
C TYR A 361 -17.92 0.78 -10.77
N ASN A 362 -17.60 1.77 -11.61
CA ASN A 362 -16.23 2.22 -11.82
C ASN A 362 -15.61 2.77 -10.54
N ARG A 363 -16.37 3.47 -9.69
CA ARG A 363 -15.87 3.92 -8.39
C ARG A 363 -15.55 2.75 -7.47
N ALA A 364 -16.39 1.71 -7.40
CA ALA A 364 -16.11 0.52 -6.60
C ALA A 364 -14.85 -0.22 -7.09
N VAL A 365 -14.66 -0.35 -8.41
CA VAL A 365 -13.45 -0.93 -9.01
C VAL A 365 -12.22 -0.07 -8.72
N LEU A 366 -12.34 1.26 -8.78
CA LEU A 366 -11.26 2.18 -8.45
C LEU A 366 -10.87 2.09 -6.96
N SER A 367 -11.82 2.04 -6.04
CA SER A 367 -11.54 1.80 -4.61
C SER A 367 -10.81 0.47 -4.39
N LEU A 368 -11.20 -0.61 -5.10
CA LEU A 368 -10.50 -1.90 -5.03
C LEU A 368 -9.05 -1.79 -5.53
N LYS A 369 -8.82 -1.03 -6.61
CA LYS A 369 -7.48 -0.75 -7.09
C LYS A 369 -6.66 0.02 -6.04
N GLU A 370 -7.20 1.11 -5.50
CA GLU A 370 -6.52 1.92 -4.47
C GLU A 370 -6.19 1.09 -3.21
N PHE A 371 -7.07 0.17 -2.82
CA PHE A 371 -6.81 -0.79 -1.74
C PHE A 371 -5.60 -1.69 -2.06
N ARG A 372 -5.50 -2.19 -3.30
CA ARG A 372 -4.34 -2.98 -3.74
C ARG A 372 -3.06 -2.16 -3.84
N ASP A 373 -3.14 -0.90 -4.26
CA ASP A 373 -1.98 0.00 -4.27
C ASP A 373 -1.45 0.23 -2.86
N ALA A 374 -2.35 0.44 -1.89
CA ALA A 374 -2.00 0.53 -0.48
C ALA A 374 -1.35 -0.76 0.04
N HIS A 375 -1.82 -1.93 -0.40
CA HIS A 375 -1.16 -3.20 -0.11
C HIS A 375 0.27 -3.26 -0.66
N MET A 376 0.51 -2.76 -1.88
CA MET A 376 1.86 -2.69 -2.45
C MET A 376 2.78 -1.74 -1.68
N ILE A 377 2.25 -0.66 -1.09
CA ILE A 377 3.00 0.19 -0.17
C ILE A 377 3.44 -0.62 1.05
N ILE A 378 2.53 -1.39 1.68
CA ILE A 378 2.86 -2.26 2.82
C ILE A 378 3.92 -3.30 2.42
N VAL A 379 3.77 -3.99 1.28
CA VAL A 379 4.78 -4.96 0.81
C VAL A 379 6.14 -4.31 0.62
N THR A 380 6.19 -3.11 0.07
CA THR A 380 7.45 -2.38 -0.15
C THR A 380 8.13 -2.05 1.18
N LEU A 381 7.36 -1.56 2.16
CA LEU A 381 7.90 -1.18 3.47
C LEU A 381 8.32 -2.37 4.32
N TYR A 382 7.51 -3.44 4.37
CA TYR A 382 7.69 -4.55 5.30
C TYR A 382 8.50 -5.71 4.73
N ILE A 383 8.62 -5.82 3.41
CA ILE A 383 9.34 -6.92 2.75
C ILE A 383 10.54 -6.38 1.98
N LEU A 384 10.30 -5.54 0.96
CA LEU A 384 11.34 -5.21 -0.02
C LEU A 384 12.43 -4.31 0.56
N GLY A 385 12.06 -3.28 1.32
CA GLY A 385 13.00 -2.37 1.98
C GLY A 385 13.94 -3.13 2.94
N PRO A 386 13.40 -3.83 3.96
CA PRO A 386 14.19 -4.64 4.88
C PRO A 386 15.04 -5.71 4.19
N ALA A 387 14.50 -6.42 3.18
CA ALA A 387 15.27 -7.42 2.42
C ALA A 387 16.51 -6.84 1.74
N ARG A 388 16.38 -5.66 1.12
CA ARG A 388 17.52 -4.96 0.49
C ARG A 388 18.56 -4.54 1.53
N ARG A 389 18.12 -4.06 2.70
CA ARG A 389 19.03 -3.72 3.81
C ARG A 389 19.78 -4.94 4.33
N ALA A 390 19.09 -6.07 4.51
CA ALA A 390 19.69 -7.32 4.95
C ALA A 390 20.73 -7.84 3.95
N ALA A 391 20.44 -7.79 2.63
CA ALA A 391 21.38 -8.17 1.59
C ALA A 391 22.67 -7.31 1.63
N LYS A 392 22.53 -5.99 1.72
CA LYS A 392 23.68 -5.08 1.85
C LYS A 392 24.50 -5.32 3.12
N ALA A 393 23.84 -5.63 4.23
CA ALA A 393 24.52 -5.94 5.49
C ALA A 393 25.32 -7.25 5.39
N ALA A 394 24.82 -8.26 4.67
CA ALA A 394 25.53 -9.50 4.40
C ALA A 394 26.78 -9.25 3.51
N GLU A 395 26.63 -8.51 2.41
CA GLU A 395 27.74 -8.15 1.51
C GLU A 395 28.85 -7.37 2.26
N ALA A 396 28.47 -6.46 3.15
CA ALA A 396 29.43 -5.68 3.96
C ALA A 396 30.16 -6.52 5.02
N ARG A 397 29.58 -7.64 5.47
CA ARG A 397 30.24 -8.59 6.40
C ARG A 397 31.27 -9.45 5.67
N GLU A 398 30.92 -9.96 4.48
CA GLU A 398 31.85 -10.75 3.65
C GLU A 398 33.11 -9.97 3.25
N MET A 399 33.00 -8.65 3.03
CA MET A 399 34.16 -7.79 2.74
C MET A 399 35.05 -7.45 3.94
N ARG A 400 34.63 -7.74 5.18
CA ARG A 400 35.35 -7.38 6.42
C ARG A 400 36.11 -8.54 7.08
N GLU A 401 35.91 -9.78 6.64
CA GLU A 401 36.66 -10.93 7.17
C GLU A 401 38.03 -11.07 6.48
N PRO A 402 39.16 -11.10 7.23
CA PRO A 402 40.47 -11.35 6.66
C PRO A 402 40.62 -12.81 6.22
N VAL A 403 41.12 -13.03 5.01
CA VAL A 403 41.46 -14.36 4.48
C VAL A 403 42.72 -14.87 5.19
N GLU A 404 42.57 -15.63 6.27
CA GLU A 404 43.67 -16.45 6.80
C GLU A 404 43.70 -17.82 6.08
N ALA A 405 44.82 -18.09 5.43
CA ALA A 405 45.09 -19.30 4.68
C ALA A 405 45.53 -20.46 5.60
N ALA A 406 44.87 -21.61 5.50
CA ALA A 406 45.48 -22.92 5.78
C ALA A 406 44.73 -24.08 5.10
N ASP A 407 45.32 -24.59 4.02
CA ASP A 407 45.31 -25.98 3.52
C ASP A 407 44.11 -26.89 3.86
N ARG A 408 43.09 -26.91 2.98
CA ARG A 408 42.38 -28.14 2.58
C ARG A 408 42.03 -28.08 1.08
N LYS A 409 42.28 -29.20 0.39
CA LYS A 409 42.20 -29.42 -1.07
C LYS A 409 41.03 -28.72 -1.78
N PRO A 410 41.21 -28.24 -3.02
CA PRO A 410 40.18 -27.56 -3.77
C PRO A 410 39.05 -28.53 -4.16
N LEU A 411 37.90 -28.40 -3.51
CA LEU A 411 36.64 -28.89 -4.04
C LEU A 411 36.28 -28.00 -5.23
N LYS A 412 36.46 -28.55 -6.43
CA LYS A 412 36.05 -27.96 -7.70
C LYS A 412 34.56 -27.62 -7.68
N GLY A 413 34.25 -26.35 -7.94
CA GLY A 413 33.00 -25.94 -8.58
C GLY A 413 31.89 -25.36 -7.70
N THR A 414 32.14 -24.23 -7.03
CA THR A 414 31.07 -23.32 -6.56
C THR A 414 31.19 -21.97 -7.26
N GLY A 415 31.26 -22.00 -8.59
CA GLY A 415 30.98 -20.82 -9.41
C GLY A 415 29.47 -20.60 -9.49
N ASP A 416 28.85 -20.14 -8.40
CA ASP A 416 27.44 -19.71 -8.40
C ASP A 416 27.05 -18.83 -7.20
N ALA A 417 28.03 -18.19 -6.53
CA ALA A 417 27.77 -17.22 -5.46
C ALA A 417 27.23 -15.85 -5.97
N ASN A 418 27.02 -15.70 -7.27
CA ASN A 418 26.61 -14.43 -7.91
C ASN A 418 25.21 -14.46 -8.52
N ARG A 419 24.27 -15.18 -7.89
CA ARG A 419 22.88 -15.24 -8.34
C ARG A 419 21.88 -15.17 -7.19
N PHE A 420 21.91 -14.08 -6.42
CA PHE A 420 20.79 -13.64 -5.59
C PHE A 420 19.59 -13.27 -6.48
N ARG A 421 18.91 -14.27 -7.03
CA ARG A 421 17.62 -14.09 -7.71
C ARG A 421 16.55 -13.94 -6.64
N PHE A 422 16.03 -12.71 -6.54
CA PHE A 422 14.80 -12.32 -5.85
C PHE A 422 13.60 -13.15 -6.36
N ASN A 423 13.40 -14.35 -5.83
CA ASN A 423 12.25 -15.21 -6.14
C ASN A 423 11.42 -15.60 -4.90
N SER A 424 11.72 -15.06 -3.72
CA SER A 424 11.13 -15.48 -2.43
C SER A 424 10.07 -14.52 -1.88
N CYS A 425 9.35 -13.80 -2.75
CA CYS A 425 8.12 -13.11 -2.40
C CYS A 425 7.00 -13.58 -3.32
N PRO A 426 6.11 -14.49 -2.87
CA PRO A 426 5.01 -15.02 -3.70
C PRO A 426 4.04 -13.93 -4.20
N LEU A 427 4.04 -12.75 -3.58
CA LEU A 427 3.30 -11.58 -4.06
C LEU A 427 3.88 -10.95 -5.36
N PHE A 428 5.10 -11.31 -5.75
CA PHE A 428 5.84 -10.61 -6.81
C PHE A 428 5.74 -11.26 -8.20
N THR A 429 5.46 -12.56 -8.30
CA THR A 429 5.59 -13.29 -9.58
C THR A 429 4.34 -13.33 -10.46
N SER A 430 3.15 -12.96 -9.96
CA SER A 430 1.92 -13.01 -10.77
C SER A 430 1.50 -11.67 -11.39
N TRP A 431 2.04 -10.54 -10.93
CA TRP A 431 1.59 -9.22 -11.37
C TRP A 431 2.18 -8.79 -12.72
N LEU A 432 3.35 -9.34 -13.11
CA LEU A 432 4.00 -9.01 -14.40
C LEU A 432 3.32 -9.63 -15.64
N VAL A 433 2.30 -10.48 -15.48
CA VAL A 433 1.79 -11.35 -16.56
C VAL A 433 0.32 -11.11 -16.93
N SER A 434 -0.43 -10.27 -16.19
CA SER A 434 -1.80 -9.88 -16.57
C SER A 434 -1.84 -8.48 -17.20
N ARG A 435 -1.31 -8.38 -18.42
CA ARG A 435 -1.52 -7.26 -19.35
C ARG A 435 -2.26 -7.79 -20.57
N SER A 436 -3.57 -7.55 -20.64
CA SER A 436 -4.31 -7.35 -21.91
C SER A 436 -5.80 -7.18 -21.60
N GLY A 437 -6.27 -5.94 -21.67
CA GLY A 437 -7.68 -5.57 -21.57
C GLY A 437 -7.85 -4.14 -22.07
N ASP A 438 -7.51 -3.95 -23.34
CA ASP A 438 -7.57 -2.67 -24.06
C ASP A 438 -9.03 -2.24 -24.29
N PRO A 439 -9.35 -0.95 -24.11
CA PRO A 439 -10.40 -0.32 -24.88
C PRO A 439 -9.83 0.90 -25.63
N THR A 440 -9.33 0.69 -26.84
CA THR A 440 -9.13 1.76 -27.82
C THR A 440 -10.20 1.70 -28.92
N PHE A 441 -10.88 2.83 -29.14
CA PHE A 441 -11.30 3.42 -30.43
C PHE A 441 -12.12 4.69 -30.10
N MET A 442 -12.06 5.83 -30.79
CA MET A 442 -11.56 6.20 -32.11
C MET A 442 -11.53 7.74 -32.15
N ALA A 443 -10.48 8.40 -32.67
CA ALA A 443 -10.55 9.82 -33.03
C ALA A 443 -9.78 10.07 -34.34
N SER A 444 -10.51 10.52 -35.35
CA SER A 444 -10.03 10.75 -36.71
C SER A 444 -9.27 12.07 -36.86
N LYS A 445 -8.24 12.01 -37.71
CA LYS A 445 -7.53 13.07 -38.44
C LYS A 445 -8.26 14.42 -38.57
N HIS A 446 -7.55 15.51 -38.28
CA HIS A 446 -7.13 16.57 -39.23
C HIS A 446 -6.69 17.84 -38.48
N GLU A 447 -5.45 18.27 -38.68
CA GLU A 447 -5.04 19.66 -39.03
C GLU A 447 -3.52 19.84 -38.81
N LYS A 448 -2.85 20.38 -39.83
CA LYS A 448 -1.42 20.72 -39.81
C LYS A 448 -1.27 22.21 -39.54
N LEU A 449 -0.33 22.61 -38.68
CA LEU A 449 0.17 23.99 -38.67
C LEU A 449 1.69 24.01 -38.78
N ALA A 450 2.19 24.84 -39.70
CA ALA A 450 3.60 25.11 -39.95
C ALA A 450 4.06 26.36 -39.17
N VAL A 451 5.32 26.37 -38.76
CA VAL A 451 5.97 27.46 -38.01
C VAL A 451 7.03 28.12 -38.90
N ILE A 452 6.98 29.45 -39.05
CA ILE A 452 8.06 30.24 -39.68
C ILE A 452 8.71 31.14 -38.62
N PHE A 453 10.04 31.13 -38.59
CA PHE A 453 10.89 31.75 -37.56
C PHE A 453 11.30 33.20 -37.89
N GLY A 454 11.28 34.05 -36.86
CA GLY A 454 11.89 35.39 -36.87
C GLY A 454 12.27 35.82 -35.45
N GLY A 455 13.52 36.23 -35.25
CA GLY A 455 14.18 36.40 -33.95
C GLY A 455 13.57 37.45 -33.02
N LYS A 456 13.69 37.17 -31.71
CA LYS A 456 13.12 37.88 -30.55
C LYS A 456 11.67 37.49 -30.18
N GLY A 457 11.49 36.20 -29.91
CA GLY A 457 10.95 35.73 -28.64
C GLY A 457 9.58 36.26 -28.18
N VAL A 458 8.56 36.22 -29.05
CA VAL A 458 7.15 36.07 -28.64
C VAL A 458 6.46 35.20 -29.70
N PHE A 459 5.95 34.03 -29.30
CA PHE A 459 4.95 33.31 -30.09
C PHE A 459 3.61 33.41 -29.37
N ARG A 460 2.63 34.10 -29.99
CA ARG A 460 1.21 33.97 -29.68
C ARG A 460 0.51 33.36 -30.89
N MET A 461 -0.20 32.27 -30.67
CA MET A 461 -1.15 31.71 -31.63
C MET A 461 -2.45 32.52 -31.52
N PHE A 462 -2.92 33.11 -32.61
CA PHE A 462 -4.23 33.77 -32.65
C PHE A 462 -5.11 33.08 -33.70
N ARG A 463 -6.32 32.68 -33.28
CA ARG A 463 -7.45 32.42 -34.20
C ARG A 463 -8.06 33.78 -34.57
N PHE A 464 -8.07 34.12 -35.85
CA PHE A 464 -8.85 35.25 -36.37
C PHE A 464 -10.13 34.74 -37.02
N GLN A 465 -11.28 35.32 -36.67
CA GLN A 465 -12.42 35.34 -37.60
C GLN A 465 -12.22 36.46 -38.63
N LYS A 466 -12.63 36.17 -39.86
CA LYS A 466 -12.37 36.96 -41.06
C LYS A 466 -13.12 38.30 -41.00
N ASN A 467 -12.46 39.36 -41.48
CA ASN A 467 -12.95 40.71 -41.81
C ASN A 467 -13.14 41.73 -40.68
N GLN A 468 -12.12 42.57 -40.47
CA GLN A 468 -12.12 44.04 -40.57
C GLN A 468 -10.97 44.63 -39.72
N SER A 469 -10.38 45.69 -40.26
CA SER A 469 -9.00 46.11 -40.07
C SER A 469 -8.80 47.24 -39.07
N LYS A 470 -7.69 47.14 -38.30
CA LYS A 470 -6.70 48.18 -37.95
C LYS A 470 -7.22 49.57 -37.50
N GLU A 471 -7.12 49.81 -36.19
CA GLU A 471 -6.54 51.00 -35.50
C GLU A 471 -7.23 51.24 -34.15
N ALA A 472 -6.72 50.58 -33.10
CA ALA A 472 -7.12 50.81 -31.72
C ALA A 472 -5.91 51.31 -30.92
N ARG A 473 -6.02 52.46 -30.25
CA ARG A 473 -4.96 52.98 -29.37
C ARG A 473 -5.33 52.76 -27.90
N PHE A 474 -4.44 52.11 -27.17
CA PHE A 474 -4.59 51.82 -25.74
C PHE A 474 -4.40 53.10 -24.91
N LEU A 475 -5.37 53.41 -24.04
CA LEU A 475 -5.39 54.63 -23.22
C LEU A 475 -5.22 54.37 -21.72
N GLY A 476 -5.21 53.11 -21.26
CA GLY A 476 -4.94 52.73 -19.88
C GLY A 476 -6.06 51.93 -19.19
N VAL A 477 -5.86 51.63 -17.91
CA VAL A 477 -6.79 50.83 -17.08
C VAL A 477 -7.21 51.65 -15.86
N ARG A 478 -8.53 51.77 -15.63
CA ARG A 478 -9.10 52.44 -14.45
C ARG A 478 -10.30 51.63 -13.94
N ASN A 479 -10.35 51.37 -12.64
CA ASN A 479 -11.38 50.54 -11.97
C ASN A 479 -11.61 49.17 -12.65
N GLY A 480 -10.53 48.50 -13.05
CA GLY A 480 -10.59 47.13 -13.59
C GLY A 480 -11.10 47.00 -15.03
N GLN A 481 -11.35 48.10 -15.75
CA GLN A 481 -11.72 48.07 -17.16
C GLN A 481 -10.63 48.70 -18.06
N VAL A 482 -10.43 48.11 -19.24
CA VAL A 482 -9.46 48.54 -20.25
C VAL A 482 -10.10 49.55 -21.20
N TRP A 483 -9.48 50.73 -21.32
CA TRP A 483 -9.98 51.82 -22.16
C TRP A 483 -9.16 51.89 -23.46
N VAL A 484 -9.86 51.83 -24.60
CA VAL A 484 -9.27 51.88 -25.94
C VAL A 484 -10.06 52.91 -26.76
N SER A 485 -9.38 53.80 -27.48
CA SER A 485 -10.04 54.68 -28.44
C SER A 485 -9.86 54.21 -29.87
N TYR A 486 -10.90 54.45 -30.66
CA TYR A 486 -10.89 54.42 -32.12
C TYR A 486 -11.04 55.87 -32.59
N GLY A 487 -10.41 56.23 -33.71
CA GLY A 487 -10.29 57.62 -34.21
C GLY A 487 -11.60 58.42 -34.38
N PRO A 488 -11.50 59.70 -34.79
CA PRO A 488 -12.51 60.70 -34.48
C PRO A 488 -13.70 60.59 -35.45
N LYS A 489 -14.82 60.05 -34.96
CA LYS A 489 -16.19 60.55 -35.13
C LYS A 489 -17.21 59.51 -34.64
N THR A 490 -17.96 59.91 -33.60
CA THR A 490 -19.36 59.55 -33.28
C THR A 490 -19.78 58.06 -33.28
N ALA A 491 -19.99 57.49 -32.08
CA ALA A 491 -21.30 57.08 -31.53
C ALA A 491 -21.11 56.01 -30.43
N VAL A 492 -21.62 56.29 -29.23
CA VAL A 492 -21.70 55.32 -28.10
C VAL A 492 -23.03 54.59 -28.22
N GLY A 493 -23.02 53.26 -28.39
CA GLY A 493 -24.20 52.41 -28.37
C GLY A 493 -24.03 51.31 -27.32
N PHE A 494 -24.91 51.30 -26.30
CA PHE A 494 -25.00 50.25 -25.30
C PHE A 494 -25.75 49.04 -25.88
N LEU A 495 -25.19 47.84 -25.74
CA LEU A 495 -25.89 46.58 -25.99
C LEU A 495 -26.02 45.81 -24.67
N LEU A 496 -27.24 45.72 -24.15
CA LEU A 496 -27.63 44.83 -23.05
C LEU A 496 -27.80 43.41 -23.61
N ILE A 497 -27.08 42.43 -23.04
CA ILE A 497 -27.29 40.99 -23.28
C ILE A 497 -27.64 40.32 -21.94
N PRO A 498 -28.61 39.38 -21.89
CA PRO A 498 -29.17 38.84 -20.65
C PRO A 498 -28.18 37.93 -19.92
N CYS A 499 -28.23 37.97 -18.59
CA CYS A 499 -27.53 37.03 -17.71
C CYS A 499 -27.94 35.58 -18.01
N THR A 500 -27.08 34.84 -18.71
CA THR A 500 -27.03 33.38 -18.67
C THR A 500 -25.93 32.95 -17.73
N LEU A 501 -26.28 32.03 -16.82
CA LEU A 501 -25.43 31.37 -15.82
C LEU A 501 -24.01 31.12 -16.32
N ALA A 502 -23.03 31.51 -15.49
CA ALA A 502 -21.61 31.45 -15.77
C ALA A 502 -21.16 30.03 -16.20
N ALA A 503 -20.41 29.98 -17.30
CA ALA A 503 -19.62 28.85 -17.73
C ALA A 503 -18.62 28.41 -16.63
N PRO A 504 -18.21 27.13 -16.58
CA PRO A 504 -17.41 26.57 -15.49
C PRO A 504 -16.03 27.24 -15.37
N ASN A 505 -15.56 27.32 -14.12
CA ASN A 505 -14.33 27.95 -13.63
C ASN A 505 -13.16 27.95 -14.63
N PRO A 506 -12.53 29.12 -14.92
CA PRO A 506 -11.32 29.14 -15.71
C PRO A 506 -10.19 28.48 -14.89
N ASN A 507 -9.34 27.72 -15.56
CA ASN A 507 -8.05 27.24 -15.06
C ASN A 507 -7.16 28.45 -14.70
N ILE A 508 -7.45 29.11 -13.58
CA ILE A 508 -6.82 30.33 -13.10
C ILE A 508 -5.52 29.94 -12.42
N GLY A 509 -4.41 30.54 -12.86
CA GLY A 509 -3.12 30.32 -12.21
C GLY A 509 -3.02 31.07 -10.88
N THR A 510 -2.16 30.59 -9.99
CA THR A 510 -1.91 31.18 -8.67
C THR A 510 -0.41 31.23 -8.37
N VAL A 511 -0.01 32.03 -7.38
CA VAL A 511 1.36 32.04 -6.86
C VAL A 511 1.41 31.18 -5.61
N ILE A 512 2.34 30.24 -5.56
CA ILE A 512 2.61 29.37 -4.41
C ILE A 512 4.07 29.53 -3.97
N ASN A 513 4.41 29.00 -2.80
CA ASN A 513 5.79 28.89 -2.34
C ASN A 513 6.28 27.45 -2.62
N LEU A 514 7.18 27.28 -3.58
CA LEU A 514 7.78 25.97 -3.87
C LEU A 514 9.15 25.88 -3.21
N ARG A 515 9.39 24.76 -2.54
CA ARG A 515 10.69 24.37 -1.99
C ARG A 515 11.07 22.99 -2.51
N ILE A 516 12.30 22.85 -2.96
CA ILE A 516 12.89 21.59 -3.42
C ILE A 516 14.16 21.37 -2.61
N GLU A 517 14.13 20.38 -1.73
CA GLU A 517 15.25 20.01 -0.87
C GLU A 517 15.93 18.74 -1.38
N GLY A 518 17.13 18.88 -1.94
CA GLY A 518 17.99 17.74 -2.29
C GLY A 518 18.73 17.17 -1.08
N GLY A 519 19.50 16.11 -1.29
CA GLY A 519 20.23 15.41 -0.23
C GLY A 519 21.31 16.24 0.45
N HIS A 520 21.88 17.22 -0.26
CA HIS A 520 22.97 18.04 0.27
C HIS A 520 22.73 19.55 0.19
N LYS A 521 21.74 20.01 -0.58
CA LYS A 521 21.48 21.44 -0.78
C LYS A 521 20.04 21.72 -1.21
N THR A 522 19.59 22.94 -0.98
CA THR A 522 18.29 23.41 -1.46
C THR A 522 18.45 23.66 -2.95
N ILE A 523 17.73 22.89 -3.75
CA ILE A 523 17.79 22.98 -5.22
C ILE A 523 17.04 24.23 -5.67
N PHE A 524 15.88 24.47 -5.06
CA PHE A 524 15.04 25.61 -5.34
C PHE A 524 14.25 26.01 -4.10
N GLU A 525 14.09 27.30 -3.87
CA GLU A 525 13.14 27.83 -2.89
C GLU A 525 12.68 29.21 -3.35
N GLY A 526 11.37 29.40 -3.46
CA GLY A 526 10.81 30.70 -3.81
C GLY A 526 9.39 30.64 -4.38
N PRO A 527 8.83 31.82 -4.69
CA PRO A 527 7.51 31.92 -5.27
C PRO A 527 7.50 31.40 -6.71
N VAL A 528 6.47 30.63 -7.04
CA VAL A 528 6.22 30.12 -8.39
C VAL A 528 4.80 30.45 -8.78
N PHE A 529 4.62 31.12 -9.91
CA PHE A 529 3.31 31.24 -10.53
C PHE A 529 3.05 29.97 -11.34
N THR A 530 1.96 29.27 -11.05
CA THR A 530 1.60 28.03 -11.73
C THR A 530 0.13 28.01 -12.15
N ARG A 531 -0.19 27.21 -13.15
CA ARG A 531 -1.54 26.91 -13.65
C ARG A 531 -1.58 25.43 -14.04
N GLY A 532 -2.74 24.77 -13.98
CA GLY A 532 -2.88 23.41 -14.50
C GLY A 532 -2.54 23.36 -15.99
N HIS A 533 -1.72 22.40 -16.42
CA HIS A 533 -1.36 22.21 -17.82
C HIS A 533 -0.85 20.80 -18.08
N ASP A 534 -0.69 20.43 -19.35
CA ASP A 534 -0.04 19.16 -19.70
C ASP A 534 1.45 19.22 -19.34
N ILE A 535 1.92 18.20 -18.64
CA ILE A 535 3.32 17.98 -18.32
C ILE A 535 3.87 16.92 -19.25
N GLU A 536 5.10 17.10 -19.73
CA GLU A 536 5.81 16.13 -20.56
C GLU A 536 7.17 15.81 -19.94
N THR A 537 7.38 14.55 -19.56
CA THR A 537 8.66 14.06 -19.05
C THR A 537 9.26 13.05 -20.04
N ALA A 538 10.57 12.82 -19.97
CA ALA A 538 11.24 11.92 -20.90
C ALA A 538 10.80 10.46 -20.71
N GLN A 539 10.61 10.03 -19.46
CA GLN A 539 10.15 8.67 -19.15
C GLN A 539 8.63 8.51 -19.19
N GLY A 540 7.88 9.53 -18.80
CA GLY A 540 6.43 9.45 -18.61
C GLY A 540 5.63 9.92 -19.82
N GLY A 541 6.23 10.61 -20.79
CA GLY A 541 5.50 11.19 -21.91
C GLY A 541 4.62 12.36 -21.49
N LYS A 542 3.70 12.77 -22.37
CA LYS A 542 2.87 13.96 -22.20
C LYS A 542 1.49 13.63 -21.63
N HIS A 543 1.16 14.18 -20.46
CA HIS A 543 -0.10 13.92 -19.76
C HIS A 543 -0.69 15.18 -19.10
N PRO A 544 -2.03 15.28 -18.98
CA PRO A 544 -2.68 16.37 -18.25
C PRO A 544 -2.21 16.38 -16.79
N CYS A 545 -2.02 17.57 -16.23
CA CYS A 545 -1.67 17.74 -14.82
C CYS A 545 -2.34 19.02 -14.27
N ASP A 546 -3.67 19.05 -14.33
CA ASP A 546 -4.49 20.21 -14.03
C ASP A 546 -5.46 19.99 -12.86
N GLY A 547 -5.26 18.91 -12.08
CA GLY A 547 -6.06 18.61 -10.91
C GLY A 547 -7.36 17.90 -11.22
N THR A 548 -7.77 17.80 -12.49
CA THR A 548 -8.93 16.98 -12.88
C THR A 548 -8.60 15.50 -13.02
N ASN A 549 -7.32 15.15 -12.86
CA ASN A 549 -6.81 13.79 -12.94
C ASN A 549 -7.58 12.84 -11.99
N LEU A 550 -8.06 11.72 -12.53
CA LEU A 550 -9.05 10.81 -11.90
C LEU A 550 -10.28 11.48 -11.26
N GLY A 551 -10.72 12.64 -11.75
CA GLY A 551 -11.85 13.38 -11.18
C GLY A 551 -11.60 13.96 -9.79
N ALA A 552 -10.32 14.10 -9.38
CA ALA A 552 -9.96 14.59 -8.05
C ALA A 552 -10.52 15.99 -7.75
N ASN A 553 -10.68 16.83 -8.77
CA ASN A 553 -11.31 18.13 -8.66
C ASN A 553 -12.31 18.36 -9.81
N PRO A 554 -13.42 19.08 -9.55
CA PRO A 554 -14.49 19.30 -10.54
C PRO A 554 -14.11 20.27 -11.66
N SER A 555 -13.00 21.00 -11.53
CA SER A 555 -12.53 21.97 -12.52
C SER A 555 -11.01 22.04 -12.55
N PRO A 556 -10.38 22.29 -13.72
CA PRO A 556 -8.94 22.48 -13.84
C PRO A 556 -8.39 23.61 -12.96
N GLY A 557 -7.18 23.42 -12.45
CA GLY A 557 -6.49 24.36 -11.58
C GLY A 557 -5.00 24.02 -11.40
N PRO A 558 -4.23 24.91 -10.78
CA PRO A 558 -2.81 24.68 -10.49
C PRO A 558 -2.63 23.53 -9.51
N THR A 559 -1.59 22.72 -9.71
CA THR A 559 -1.30 21.51 -8.94
C THR A 559 0.12 21.53 -8.37
N CYS A 560 0.43 20.61 -7.45
CA CYS A 560 1.79 20.46 -6.93
C CYS A 560 2.80 20.13 -8.04
N THR A 561 2.45 19.23 -8.96
CA THR A 561 3.37 18.82 -10.04
C THR A 561 3.42 19.85 -11.17
N SER A 562 2.33 20.58 -11.46
CA SER A 562 2.40 21.72 -12.40
C SER A 562 3.33 22.83 -11.87
N ALA A 563 3.36 23.03 -10.55
CA ALA A 563 4.29 23.97 -9.93
C ALA A 563 5.75 23.54 -10.05
N LEU A 564 6.04 22.23 -9.94
CA LEU A 564 7.38 21.69 -10.17
C LEU A 564 7.82 21.93 -11.62
N ASP A 565 6.94 21.66 -12.59
CA ASP A 565 7.23 21.84 -14.02
C ASP A 565 7.46 23.32 -14.38
N ASP A 566 6.60 24.22 -13.91
CA ASP A 566 6.76 25.66 -14.10
C ASP A 566 8.07 26.18 -13.50
N ALA A 567 8.46 25.68 -12.32
CA ALA A 567 9.72 26.03 -11.68
C ALA A 567 10.93 25.51 -12.45
N SER A 568 10.86 24.27 -12.96
CA SER A 568 11.88 23.66 -13.80
C SER A 568 12.15 24.51 -15.04
N LYS A 569 11.09 24.89 -15.77
CA LYS A 569 11.17 25.76 -16.96
C LYS A 569 11.69 27.15 -16.62
N LEU A 570 11.26 27.73 -15.50
CA LEU A 570 11.66 29.07 -15.07
C LEU A 570 13.13 29.15 -14.64
N LYS A 571 13.65 28.09 -14.01
CA LYS A 571 14.99 28.08 -13.39
C LYS A 571 16.02 27.22 -14.11
N GLY A 572 15.61 26.47 -15.13
CA GLY A 572 16.50 25.68 -15.97
C GLY A 572 17.13 24.48 -15.28
N PHE A 573 16.41 23.84 -14.34
CA PHE A 573 16.80 22.54 -13.81
C PHE A 573 15.95 21.45 -14.45
N GLU A 574 16.54 20.29 -14.73
CA GLU A 574 15.80 19.15 -15.28
C GLU A 574 15.12 18.37 -14.17
N TYR A 575 13.98 17.77 -14.49
CA TYR A 575 13.37 16.73 -13.68
C TYR A 575 12.76 15.68 -14.61
N ASP A 576 12.62 14.46 -14.11
CA ASP A 576 12.03 13.36 -14.88
C ASP A 576 11.21 12.46 -13.96
N GLY A 577 10.24 11.79 -14.55
CA GLY A 577 9.29 10.97 -13.81
C GLY A 577 8.54 10.04 -14.74
N GLU A 578 8.27 8.83 -14.27
CA GLU A 578 7.43 7.88 -14.98
C GLU A 578 5.96 8.26 -14.75
N PHE A 579 5.18 8.34 -15.82
CA PHE A 579 3.73 8.53 -15.68
C PHE A 579 3.09 7.20 -15.33
N PHE A 580 2.23 7.21 -14.32
CA PHE A 580 1.45 6.06 -13.92
C PHE A 580 -0.01 6.28 -14.33
N PRO A 581 -0.45 5.73 -15.49
CA PRO A 581 -1.82 5.92 -16.00
C PRO A 581 -2.90 5.55 -14.99
N GLN A 582 -2.59 4.64 -14.08
CA GLN A 582 -3.48 4.11 -13.08
C GLN A 582 -3.67 5.06 -11.86
N PHE A 583 -2.77 6.02 -11.67
CA PHE A 583 -2.93 7.14 -10.73
C PHE A 583 -3.25 8.46 -11.44
N ASP A 584 -3.17 8.46 -12.78
CA ASP A 584 -3.24 9.66 -13.61
C ASP A 584 -2.25 10.73 -13.11
N ASP A 585 -1.03 10.29 -12.74
CA ASP A 585 -0.03 11.10 -12.06
C ASP A 585 1.41 10.68 -12.41
N PHE A 586 2.35 11.59 -12.18
CA PHE A 586 3.78 11.33 -12.36
C PHE A 586 4.42 10.88 -11.05
N ASN A 587 5.13 9.76 -11.10
CA ASN A 587 6.10 9.40 -10.08
C ASN A 587 7.42 10.11 -10.37
N ILE A 588 7.67 11.22 -9.68
CA ILE A 588 8.87 12.03 -9.87
C ILE A 588 10.09 11.27 -9.36
N GLN A 589 10.99 10.92 -10.29
CA GLN A 589 12.14 10.06 -10.02
C GLN A 589 13.43 10.87 -9.89
N THR A 590 13.57 11.95 -10.64
CA THR A 590 14.79 12.75 -10.68
C THR A 590 14.45 14.23 -10.63
N ILE A 591 15.17 15.01 -9.82
CA ILE A 591 15.10 16.48 -9.83
C ILE A 591 16.54 17.02 -9.75
N ALA A 592 16.90 17.92 -10.66
CA ALA A 592 18.21 18.56 -10.75
C ALA A 592 19.40 17.57 -10.72
N GLY A 593 19.25 16.43 -11.38
CA GLY A 593 20.27 15.37 -11.46
C GLY A 593 20.32 14.41 -10.25
N GLU A 594 19.60 14.71 -9.17
CA GLU A 594 19.43 13.80 -8.03
C GLU A 594 18.30 12.81 -8.32
N SER A 595 18.67 11.56 -8.61
CA SER A 595 17.75 10.48 -8.99
C SER A 595 17.46 9.57 -7.81
N GLN A 596 16.20 9.16 -7.66
CA GLN A 596 15.75 8.17 -6.69
C GLN A 596 16.69 6.96 -6.69
N GLN A 597 16.99 6.45 -5.51
CA GLN A 597 17.82 5.28 -5.32
C GLN A 597 16.97 4.19 -4.68
N PRO A 598 16.14 3.46 -5.45
CA PRO A 598 15.27 2.43 -4.91
C PRO A 598 16.05 1.36 -4.13
N THR A 599 17.28 1.07 -4.54
CA THR A 599 18.18 0.13 -3.85
C THR A 599 18.61 0.64 -2.47
N GLN A 600 18.66 1.96 -2.27
CA GLN A 600 18.98 2.60 -0.99
C GLN A 600 17.73 3.07 -0.22
N ASN A 601 16.52 2.81 -0.73
CA ASN A 601 15.25 3.29 -0.19
C ASN A 601 15.16 4.83 -0.12
N GLN A 602 15.88 5.54 -1.00
CA GLN A 602 15.85 7.00 -1.08
C GLN A 602 14.97 7.43 -2.25
N PHE A 603 13.95 8.23 -1.95
CA PHE A 603 12.93 8.63 -2.91
C PHE A 603 12.60 10.12 -2.75
N TRP A 604 12.10 10.72 -3.82
CA TRP A 604 11.47 12.03 -3.75
C TRP A 604 10.09 11.91 -3.09
N GLY A 605 9.82 12.78 -2.13
CA GLY A 605 8.51 12.92 -1.52
C GLY A 605 7.91 14.29 -1.77
N LEU A 606 6.58 14.36 -1.65
CA LEU A 606 5.78 15.56 -1.85
C LEU A 606 5.02 15.90 -0.58
N PHE A 607 5.04 17.17 -0.18
CA PHE A 607 4.19 17.72 0.87
C PHE A 607 3.48 18.98 0.37
N LEU A 608 2.24 19.17 0.83
CA LEU A 608 1.49 20.40 0.74
C LEU A 608 1.24 20.93 2.14
N ASN A 609 1.73 22.13 2.43
CA ASN A 609 1.66 22.75 3.76
C ASN A 609 2.17 21.80 4.86
N TYR A 610 3.36 21.23 4.62
CA TYR A 610 4.06 20.26 5.49
C TYR A 610 3.34 18.92 5.70
N LYS A 611 2.23 18.66 5.00
CA LYS A 611 1.49 17.40 5.07
C LYS A 611 1.62 16.61 3.77
N ALA A 612 1.77 15.29 3.89
CA ALA A 612 1.70 14.42 2.73
C ALA A 612 0.30 14.54 2.10
N PRO A 613 0.18 14.82 0.79
CA PRO A 613 -1.12 14.92 0.14
C PRO A 613 -1.81 13.55 0.10
N LYS A 614 -3.16 13.57 0.10
CA LYS A 614 -3.97 12.34 0.05
C LYS A 614 -4.12 11.75 -1.35
N VAL A 615 -3.73 12.54 -2.35
CA VAL A 615 -3.77 12.23 -3.78
C VAL A 615 -2.40 12.56 -4.39
N GLY A 616 -2.15 12.14 -5.62
CA GLY A 616 -0.89 12.42 -6.30
C GLY A 616 -0.70 13.92 -6.63
N GLY A 617 0.50 14.29 -7.09
CA GLY A 617 0.87 15.68 -7.30
C GLY A 617 0.15 16.37 -8.47
N CYS A 618 -0.29 15.63 -9.50
CA CYS A 618 -1.16 16.13 -10.57
C CYS A 618 -2.62 16.23 -10.17
N GLN A 619 -3.03 15.52 -9.13
CA GLN A 619 -4.38 15.59 -8.57
C GLN A 619 -4.50 16.67 -7.50
N GLN A 620 -3.43 16.90 -6.73
CA GLN A 620 -3.42 17.82 -5.61
C GLN A 620 -3.39 19.28 -6.10
N GLN A 621 -4.56 19.92 -6.15
CA GLN A 621 -4.64 21.36 -6.43
C GLN A 621 -4.06 22.20 -5.29
N VAL A 622 -3.49 23.35 -5.66
CA VAL A 622 -2.85 24.31 -4.76
C VAL A 622 -3.54 25.67 -4.79
N LYS A 623 -3.51 26.38 -3.66
CA LYS A 623 -4.09 27.71 -3.47
C LYS A 623 -2.99 28.76 -3.35
N PHE A 624 -3.38 30.03 -3.47
CA PHE A 624 -2.47 31.15 -3.29
C PHE A 624 -1.70 31.05 -1.96
N LEU A 625 -0.37 31.13 -2.04
CA LEU A 625 0.60 31.03 -0.94
C LEU A 625 0.70 29.67 -0.23
N ASP A 626 0.12 28.61 -0.78
CA ASP A 626 0.40 27.26 -0.29
C ASP A 626 1.89 26.94 -0.38
N ASN A 627 2.38 26.13 0.56
CA ASN A 627 3.77 25.67 0.60
C ASN A 627 3.87 24.28 0.00
N VAL A 628 4.41 24.18 -1.20
CA VAL A 628 4.70 22.90 -1.87
C VAL A 628 6.15 22.53 -1.60
N LEU A 629 6.38 21.33 -1.10
CA LEU A 629 7.71 20.80 -0.81
C LEU A 629 7.95 19.50 -1.57
N PHE A 630 8.95 19.49 -2.44
CA PHE A 630 9.57 18.26 -2.92
C PHE A 630 10.86 18.02 -2.12
N ALA A 631 10.96 16.88 -1.46
CA ALA A 631 12.10 16.58 -0.60
C ALA A 631 12.75 15.26 -0.98
N TRP A 632 14.07 15.23 -0.97
CA TRP A 632 14.87 14.04 -1.19
C TRP A 632 14.93 13.19 0.08
N ASP A 633 14.87 11.88 -0.13
CA ASP A 633 15.09 10.87 0.90
C ASP A 633 14.12 10.92 2.08
N ILE A 634 12.84 11.23 1.80
CA ILE A 634 11.82 11.45 2.83
C ILE A 634 11.61 10.28 3.79
N TYR A 635 12.01 9.07 3.42
CA TYR A 635 11.81 7.87 4.22
C TYR A 635 12.92 7.65 5.27
N HIS A 636 14.02 8.39 5.20
CA HIS A 636 15.07 8.39 6.21
C HIS A 636 15.15 9.72 6.97
N LYS A 637 14.12 10.58 6.83
CA LYS A 637 14.00 11.83 7.57
C LYS A 637 12.82 11.74 8.53
N ASP A 638 13.07 12.07 9.79
CA ASP A 638 12.08 12.01 10.87
C ASP A 638 11.17 13.24 10.87
N HIS A 639 11.68 14.39 10.41
CA HIS A 639 10.98 15.67 10.45
C HIS A 639 11.10 16.45 9.14
N ALA A 640 10.06 17.20 8.80
CA ALA A 640 10.15 18.31 7.86
C ALA A 640 10.25 19.62 8.64
N LEU A 641 11.47 20.15 8.81
CA LEU A 641 11.67 21.31 9.67
C LEU A 641 10.92 22.54 9.13
N LYS A 642 10.48 23.37 10.07
CA LYS A 642 9.94 24.71 9.83
C LYS A 642 10.66 25.68 10.76
N LEU A 643 11.11 26.79 10.20
CA LEU A 643 11.80 27.85 10.92
C LEU A 643 10.93 29.10 10.90
N SER A 644 10.66 29.63 12.09
CA SER A 644 9.88 30.84 12.28
C SER A 644 10.56 31.78 13.28
N GLY A 645 10.17 33.05 13.30
CA GLY A 645 10.76 34.05 14.18
C GLY A 645 10.66 35.45 13.60
N SER A 646 11.30 36.41 14.27
CA SER A 646 11.32 37.81 13.80
C SER A 646 12.00 37.92 12.44
N GLN A 647 11.34 38.60 11.50
CA GLN A 647 11.89 38.97 10.19
C GLN A 647 12.72 40.27 10.25
N LEU A 648 12.90 40.84 11.44
CA LEU A 648 13.72 42.03 11.71
C LEU A 648 14.73 41.70 12.81
N ALA A 649 15.98 42.07 12.60
CA ALA A 649 17.05 41.96 13.60
C ALA A 649 17.93 43.21 13.59
N HIS A 650 18.61 43.47 14.70
CA HIS A 650 19.62 44.53 14.81
C HIS A 650 21.03 43.93 14.76
N VAL A 651 21.98 44.67 14.19
CA VAL A 651 23.39 44.25 14.16
C VAL A 651 23.89 43.95 15.58
N ASN A 652 24.55 42.80 15.75
CA ASN A 652 25.11 42.28 17.00
C ASN A 652 24.11 42.02 18.14
N GLN A 653 22.81 42.23 17.92
CA GLN A 653 21.77 41.87 18.87
C GLN A 653 21.26 40.44 18.62
N PRO A 654 21.02 39.64 19.67
CA PRO A 654 20.46 38.30 19.51
C PRO A 654 19.01 38.37 19.05
N VAL A 655 18.65 37.56 18.06
CA VAL A 655 17.26 37.27 17.68
C VAL A 655 16.97 35.79 17.96
N THR A 656 15.86 35.53 18.64
CA THR A 656 15.40 34.16 18.91
C THR A 656 14.50 33.70 17.77
N LEU A 657 14.81 32.52 17.24
CA LEU A 657 14.04 31.82 16.21
C LEU A 657 13.54 30.51 16.80
N THR A 658 12.49 29.96 16.22
CA THR A 658 11.86 28.70 16.65
C THR A 658 11.94 27.68 15.52
N VAL A 659 12.53 26.52 15.82
CA VAL A 659 12.55 25.33 14.97
C VAL A 659 11.48 24.36 15.46
N GLU A 660 10.58 24.01 14.57
CA GLU A 660 9.49 23.08 14.82
C GLU A 660 9.37 22.06 13.68
N ASP A 661 8.72 20.93 13.97
CA ASP A 661 8.23 20.04 12.94
C ASP A 661 7.05 20.70 12.21
N GLY A 662 7.14 20.82 10.89
CA GLY A 662 6.18 21.61 10.13
C GLY A 662 4.77 21.01 10.06
N ASP A 663 4.63 19.70 10.26
CA ASP A 663 3.33 19.02 10.27
C ASP A 663 2.66 19.16 11.64
N THR A 664 3.40 18.79 12.68
CA THR A 664 2.86 18.66 14.05
C THR A 664 2.96 19.94 14.89
N GLY A 665 3.85 20.87 14.52
CA GLY A 665 4.19 22.05 15.32
C GLY A 665 4.98 21.72 16.60
N VAL A 666 5.46 20.49 16.74
CA VAL A 666 6.26 20.08 17.90
C VAL A 666 7.65 20.73 17.82
N PRO A 667 8.16 21.34 18.90
CA PRO A 667 9.50 21.94 18.90
C PRO A 667 10.60 20.91 18.64
N ILE A 668 11.63 21.31 17.88
CA ILE A 668 12.75 20.44 17.51
C ILE A 668 14.05 20.94 18.15
N ALA A 669 14.55 20.15 19.09
CA ALA A 669 15.88 20.33 19.68
C ALA A 669 16.99 19.85 18.75
N GLY A 670 18.20 20.37 18.92
CA GLY A 670 19.38 19.84 18.22
C GLY A 670 19.52 20.27 16.76
N ALA A 671 18.65 21.14 16.25
CA ALA A 671 18.74 21.66 14.88
C ALA A 671 19.66 22.89 14.83
N GLU A 672 20.54 22.96 13.83
CA GLU A 672 21.49 24.05 13.66
C GLU A 672 20.89 25.19 12.83
N VAL A 673 20.99 26.42 13.32
CA VAL A 673 20.68 27.66 12.60
C VAL A 673 21.84 28.63 12.79
N GLY A 674 22.54 28.97 11.71
CA GLY A 674 23.63 29.97 11.75
C GLY A 674 24.74 29.65 12.76
N GLY A 675 25.14 28.39 12.87
CA GLY A 675 26.20 27.94 13.80
C GLY A 675 25.74 27.76 15.26
N ARG A 676 24.43 27.85 15.53
CA ARG A 676 23.85 27.67 16.88
C ARG A 676 22.79 26.58 16.84
N THR A 677 22.66 25.83 17.92
CA THR A 677 21.74 24.70 18.02
C THR A 677 20.50 25.08 18.81
N SER A 678 19.33 24.59 18.40
CA SER A 678 18.06 24.78 19.12
C SER A 678 18.00 23.99 20.43
N ASP A 679 17.37 24.58 21.44
CA ASP A 679 17.12 23.97 22.76
C ASP A 679 15.90 23.02 22.76
N ALA A 680 15.53 22.51 23.94
CA ALA A 680 14.42 21.55 24.10
C ALA A 680 13.07 22.13 23.65
N GLU A 681 12.91 23.45 23.75
CA GLU A 681 11.75 24.21 23.31
C GLU A 681 11.85 24.65 21.85
N GLY A 682 12.85 24.16 21.11
CA GLY A 682 13.08 24.49 19.70
C GLY A 682 13.62 25.89 19.47
N HIS A 683 14.00 26.63 20.52
CA HIS A 683 14.50 27.99 20.39
C HIS A 683 15.98 28.03 20.08
N VAL A 684 16.37 28.92 19.16
CA VAL A 684 17.77 29.17 18.81
C VAL A 684 18.02 30.67 18.72
N SER A 685 19.07 31.14 19.40
CA SER A 685 19.44 32.56 19.42
C SER A 685 20.62 32.82 18.48
N VAL A 686 20.38 33.57 17.41
CA VAL A 686 21.38 33.91 16.38
C VAL A 686 21.69 35.41 16.40
N LYS A 687 22.89 35.78 15.94
CA LYS A 687 23.33 37.17 15.79
C LYS A 687 23.82 37.41 14.38
N PHE A 688 23.60 38.62 13.88
CA PHE A 688 24.08 39.05 12.58
C PHE A 688 25.10 40.18 12.75
N ASP A 689 26.23 40.07 12.06
CA ASP A 689 27.38 40.98 12.15
C ASP A 689 27.31 42.18 11.18
N SER A 690 26.32 42.20 10.30
CA SER A 690 26.24 43.14 9.19
C SER A 690 24.79 43.39 8.78
N VAL A 691 24.50 44.65 8.42
CA VAL A 691 23.21 45.07 7.89
C VAL A 691 22.91 44.39 6.55
N GLY A 692 21.63 44.28 6.23
CA GLY A 692 21.15 43.74 4.96
C GLY A 692 20.16 42.60 5.13
N VAL A 693 19.75 42.01 4.01
CA VAL A 693 18.82 40.88 4.00
C VAL A 693 19.60 39.58 4.17
N LYS A 694 19.31 38.83 5.23
CA LYS A 694 19.89 37.52 5.52
C LYS A 694 18.81 36.45 5.33
N THR A 695 19.20 35.29 4.83
CA THR A 695 18.31 34.11 4.80
C THR A 695 18.96 33.03 5.64
N VAL A 696 18.21 32.49 6.61
CA VAL A 696 18.68 31.42 7.49
C VAL A 696 17.75 30.21 7.40
N LYS A 697 18.32 29.02 7.59
CA LYS A 697 17.59 27.75 7.61
C LYS A 697 18.03 26.94 8.83
N ALA A 698 17.16 26.05 9.27
CA ALA A 698 17.45 25.03 10.24
C ALA A 698 17.83 23.73 9.52
N GLU A 699 18.91 23.11 9.98
CA GLU A 699 19.41 21.84 9.46
C GLU A 699 19.63 20.86 10.61
N ARG A 700 19.30 19.59 10.36
CA ARG A 700 19.57 18.46 11.27
C ARG A 700 19.75 17.22 10.41
N ALA A 701 20.69 16.34 10.77
CA ALA A 701 21.10 15.22 9.90
C ALA A 701 19.95 14.27 9.54
N ASP A 702 19.03 14.05 10.48
CA ASP A 702 17.84 13.21 10.39
C ASP A 702 16.59 13.97 9.91
N SER A 703 16.70 15.23 9.50
CA SER A 703 15.54 16.05 9.12
C SER A 703 15.66 16.65 7.70
N ILE A 704 14.53 16.96 7.08
CA ILE A 704 14.47 17.79 5.88
C ILE A 704 14.68 19.25 6.32
N ARG A 705 15.59 19.95 5.63
CA ARG A 705 15.97 21.34 5.94
C ARG A 705 14.75 22.27 5.91
N SER A 706 14.76 23.28 6.79
CA SER A 706 13.60 24.16 6.98
C SER A 706 13.35 25.11 5.82
N ASN A 707 12.28 25.90 5.88
CA ASN A 707 12.12 27.05 5.00
C ASN A 707 13.22 28.07 5.26
N GLY A 708 13.63 28.80 4.23
CA GLY A 708 14.48 29.98 4.33
C GLY A 708 13.71 31.10 5.02
N LEU A 709 14.11 31.44 6.24
CA LEU A 709 13.58 32.61 6.94
C LEU A 709 14.38 33.83 6.52
N ILE A 710 13.72 34.75 5.82
CA ILE A 710 14.29 36.05 5.41
C ILE A 710 14.21 37.00 6.61
N ILE A 711 15.38 37.54 6.99
CA ILE A 711 15.54 38.48 8.10
C ILE A 711 16.23 39.73 7.57
N VAL A 712 15.59 40.88 7.78
CA VAL A 712 16.16 42.20 7.50
C VAL A 712 16.97 42.62 8.72
N VAL A 713 18.28 42.78 8.55
CA VAL A 713 19.19 43.25 9.59
C VAL A 713 19.40 44.74 9.42
N VAL A 714 18.97 45.50 10.41
CA VAL A 714 19.11 46.97 10.48
C VAL A 714 20.20 47.36 11.50
N PRO A 715 20.73 48.59 11.44
CA PRO A 715 21.75 49.07 12.37
C PRO A 715 21.41 48.86 13.84
#